data_AF-A0AA39WFK8-F1
#
_entry.id   AF-A0AA39WFK8-F1
#
_cell.length_a   1.000
_cell.length_b   1.000
_cell.length_c   1.000
_cell.angle_alpha   90.00
_cell.angle_beta   90.00
_cell.angle_gamma   90.00
#
_symmetry.space_group_name_H-M   'P 1'
#
loop_
_entity.id
_entity.type
_entity.pdbx_description
1 polymer ?
#
loop_
_entity_poly.entity_id
_entity_poly.type
_entity_poly.pdbx_seq_one_letter_code
_entity_poly.pdbx_strand_id
1 'polypeptide(L)'
;MTAPSALRSTGEPGWRFSALAANASPRHDTRTHAHRPKLWTPFFLRRPTLVVFIVIFVLLMLAFAILFGISNRDQGLASANPNWYYLWVYGPTAAFTFLAAIWAPVEYRAKQVEPWVLMATKFRPAKESLLLDYIERLNILTLFASLRRRHWLAFSGTAATFVIIVATVASSGLLVSSTIRTHKENAKLVIRDAFTVPKLPQAGSRPAMNTYGILAANISFPAGTYDRHAIQSFEPYDGHPYETMSAIVDVFEAKLDCEVAIISTEGELTYGKNTLPHKPSKTNNDGVGAAVFVGSSFTLRVPSCPNPLYLEITGPKLFSFNGSSCGNTSTPTDNAAAIDRFVALWGHRGHSSDPLIPDLGVVCVPSYSIRKGRVELSRRANGDVLPTVAFLGSPESDGRVLDGITAWDVLTEFVRSAVESSDAIFQGDYGSRGGETRTGLEPLIQTVVSKGHAEDRVAALSEVFGLVTAQVADQYLRQAAEEPLAGTTTAVENRLIVSTASFALLESMLLLLCLIAGYLLVVSSKAGTSCDTSTLAGLAAVLARSGPALSNLDGAGKTSEKALGNRLQKVEFRTNIVSDEGQPVFRIESATTEEANPLLSEVRPEAEMGDSTERHSSWRKFFCSMGGLFRNKAKEGLYQPFAVTIPGQVLLVLALPALVVTLELLYRRSERDGGLVEIDDSSNAVYYAWTYIPTATMVGLGLWLTAFSYTTKLLGPYSSLWRGRAPAETTMTENYLHTLAILSLWRAARKKQWGIAAPALASMLTPFLTIVASGLLSTRPSMTSTTAMFQRVDSFNVAAINQSNGLSFANLALASNLSDPLWTYKDLVMPQLTGIDGFDSTEKGLARRVKFDALPAIRGNFNCTVTFATEADPDCGGRGFIGTNYKKVGDSFENPNTDGIFLGNGYFGTMISLQSLSSIISYYKPECPSVLVSFGHTTDYVVDQVSNLVCSPYAEEVLVSASFTIPEWELDADRSPSSPPPVIVHPGSAPKVVPSINISSPEFIHSFSMMVFANPAGLDTSFESGGLFGLAVYGRNGTPIAELAGPENVGNLKDAVERTFRAVMAQFLNNGRESLDLAAGEDAQTFTGAVTTPNAGRSRLYQSAISTRILEGLLAVMFVCVMLSYMTHRHLRRLLPKNPCSIGAAASLLAGSDLLRRIPHGAEWMTKQERNELEVFREGLFGMGWWGVKEPPGQGGDGNSDQGADRWYGIDFQWGEGRADAEK
;
A
#
# COMPACT_ATOMS: atom_id res chain seq x y z
N MET A 1 57.66 33.19 19.67
CA MET A 1 56.68 34.14 20.25
C MET A 1 55.60 33.28 20.91
N THR A 2 55.66 32.97 22.21
CA THR A 2 55.49 33.79 23.45
C THR A 2 54.03 33.80 23.95
N ALA A 3 53.84 33.39 25.21
CA ALA A 3 52.55 33.27 25.93
C ALA A 3 52.28 34.56 26.79
N PRO A 4 51.73 34.60 28.04
CA PRO A 4 51.33 33.57 29.05
C PRO A 4 49.84 33.14 28.87
N SER A 5 49.08 32.47 29.77
CA SER A 5 49.16 32.03 31.19
C SER A 5 48.23 30.80 31.40
N ALA A 6 48.08 30.08 32.53
CA ALA A 6 48.72 29.98 33.86
C ALA A 6 48.54 28.51 34.38
N LEU A 7 49.52 27.88 35.05
CA LEU A 7 49.61 27.62 36.52
C LEU A 7 48.31 27.07 37.18
N ARG A 8 48.24 25.78 37.58
CA ARG A 8 48.85 25.05 38.73
C ARG A 8 48.08 25.26 40.06
N SER A 9 47.96 24.30 41.00
CA SER A 9 48.58 22.96 41.15
C SER A 9 47.73 21.96 41.96
N THR A 10 48.25 20.73 42.11
CA THR A 10 47.77 19.57 42.90
C THR A 10 47.62 19.76 44.42
N GLY A 11 46.78 18.96 45.06
CA GLY A 11 46.83 18.64 46.50
C GLY A 11 45.74 17.66 46.98
N GLU A 12 46.12 16.61 47.70
CA GLU A 12 45.21 15.83 48.58
C GLU A 12 45.03 16.56 49.92
N PRO A 13 43.91 16.38 50.65
CA PRO A 13 43.82 15.31 51.66
C PRO A 13 42.43 14.60 51.67
N GLY A 14 42.19 13.50 52.39
CA GLY A 14 42.96 12.89 53.48
C GLY A 14 42.29 13.13 54.85
N TRP A 15 41.19 12.42 55.12
CA TRP A 15 40.38 12.61 56.34
C TRP A 15 40.35 11.35 57.22
N ARG A 16 40.76 11.51 58.49
CA ARG A 16 40.58 10.52 59.58
C ARG A 16 39.94 11.21 60.78
N PHE A 17 39.26 10.42 61.60
CA PHE A 17 38.58 10.87 62.82
C PHE A 17 39.56 11.44 63.87
N SER A 18 39.06 12.39 64.65
CA SER A 18 39.51 12.65 66.02
C SER A 18 38.32 13.14 66.85
N ALA A 19 38.16 12.62 68.06
CA ALA A 19 37.13 13.02 69.01
C ALA A 19 37.76 13.86 70.14
N LEU A 20 37.01 14.83 70.66
CA LEU A 20 37.33 15.55 71.89
C LEU A 20 36.04 15.93 72.63
N ALA A 21 36.06 15.83 73.95
CA ALA A 21 34.96 16.22 74.82
C ALA A 21 35.28 17.55 75.53
N ALA A 22 34.25 18.37 75.78
CA ALA A 22 34.35 19.56 76.63
C ALA A 22 33.03 19.79 77.37
N ASN A 23 33.11 20.11 78.66
CA ASN A 23 31.93 20.40 79.49
C ASN A 23 31.38 21.80 79.24
N ALA A 24 30.07 21.90 79.04
CA ALA A 24 29.30 23.10 79.34
C ALA A 24 27.87 22.73 79.74
N SER A 25 27.40 23.24 80.88
CA SER A 25 25.98 23.45 81.14
C SER A 25 25.74 24.95 81.21
N PRO A 26 24.54 25.44 80.84
CA PRO A 26 23.56 25.58 81.92
C PRO A 26 22.09 25.34 81.53
N ARG A 27 21.34 24.84 82.53
CA ARG A 27 19.89 25.02 82.78
C ARG A 27 18.88 24.39 81.80
N HIS A 28 17.83 23.86 82.41
CA HIS A 28 16.61 23.39 81.73
C HIS A 28 15.90 24.53 80.99
N ASP A 29 15.36 24.20 79.82
CA ASP A 29 13.91 24.30 79.65
C ASP A 29 13.38 22.98 79.04
N THR A 30 12.08 22.71 79.15
CA THR A 30 11.51 21.37 78.94
C THR A 30 10.75 21.20 77.62
N ARG A 31 10.65 19.94 77.16
CA ARG A 31 9.98 19.46 75.93
C ARG A 31 10.76 19.64 74.61
N THR A 32 11.90 18.98 74.51
CA THR A 32 12.34 18.43 73.22
C THR A 32 11.29 17.44 72.70
N HIS A 33 10.46 17.84 71.74
CA HIS A 33 9.66 16.90 70.97
C HIS A 33 10.61 15.97 70.20
N ALA A 34 10.76 14.72 70.67
CA ALA A 34 11.56 13.71 69.98
C ALA A 34 10.99 13.48 68.58
N HIS A 35 11.66 14.00 67.55
CA HIS A 35 11.27 13.83 66.15
C HIS A 35 11.35 12.34 65.81
N ARG A 36 10.19 11.67 65.81
CA ARG A 36 10.10 10.27 65.36
C ARG A 36 10.65 10.18 63.93
N PRO A 37 11.64 9.31 63.67
CA PRO A 37 12.26 9.22 62.35
C PRO A 37 11.23 8.80 61.29
N LYS A 38 11.38 9.38 60.10
CA LYS A 38 10.42 9.21 59.01
C LYS A 38 10.61 7.85 58.35
N LEU A 39 9.69 6.92 58.63
CA LEU A 39 9.63 5.61 58.00
C LEU A 39 9.69 5.70 56.46
N TRP A 40 10.39 4.75 55.86
CA TRP A 40 10.72 4.72 54.45
C TRP A 40 9.49 4.41 53.58
N THR A 41 9.35 5.19 52.49
CA THR A 41 8.35 4.97 51.44
C THR A 41 9.06 4.73 50.11
N PRO A 42 8.82 3.58 49.44
CA PRO A 42 9.36 3.32 48.11
C PRO A 42 8.93 4.41 47.12
N PHE A 43 9.83 4.85 46.24
CA PHE A 43 9.57 5.92 45.27
C PHE A 43 8.26 5.72 44.46
N PHE A 44 8.00 4.50 44.02
CA PHE A 44 6.82 4.11 43.24
C PHE A 44 5.49 4.14 44.03
N LEU A 45 5.54 4.17 45.37
CA LEU A 45 4.36 4.30 46.24
C LEU A 45 4.23 5.71 46.85
N ARG A 46 5.04 6.69 46.40
CA ARG A 46 4.89 8.08 46.85
C ARG A 46 3.73 8.76 46.13
N ARG A 47 3.00 9.61 46.85
CA ARG A 47 1.87 10.40 46.31
C ARG A 47 2.13 11.07 44.95
N PRO A 48 3.23 11.83 44.71
CA PRO A 48 3.47 12.43 43.39
C PRO A 48 3.56 11.40 42.27
N THR A 49 4.22 10.26 42.49
CA THR A 49 4.36 9.19 41.49
C THR A 49 3.01 8.57 41.13
N LEU A 50 2.14 8.35 42.13
CA LEU A 50 0.79 7.84 41.94
C LEU A 50 -0.15 8.87 41.28
N VAL A 51 0.01 10.17 41.56
CA VAL A 51 -0.69 11.24 40.82
C VAL A 51 -0.28 11.27 39.36
N VAL A 52 1.01 11.10 39.04
CA VAL A 52 1.49 11.01 37.65
C VAL A 52 0.85 9.84 36.89
N PHE A 53 0.67 8.68 37.52
CA PHE A 53 -0.07 7.57 36.90
C PHE A 53 -1.54 7.92 36.61
N ILE A 54 -2.24 8.59 37.54
CA ILE A 54 -3.63 9.03 37.30
C ILE A 54 -3.70 10.01 36.13
N VAL A 55 -2.77 10.98 36.06
CA VAL A 55 -2.68 11.92 34.92
C VAL A 55 -2.44 11.17 33.61
N ILE A 56 -1.55 10.17 33.58
CA ILE A 56 -1.32 9.33 32.39
C ILE A 56 -2.59 8.57 31.97
N PHE A 57 -3.32 7.95 32.90
CA PHE A 57 -4.57 7.24 32.58
C PHE A 57 -5.65 8.20 32.04
N VAL A 58 -5.79 9.39 32.62
CA VAL A 58 -6.75 10.42 32.16
C VAL A 58 -6.39 10.97 30.77
N LEU A 59 -5.09 11.18 30.50
CA LEU A 59 -4.63 11.58 29.17
C LEU A 59 -4.87 10.49 28.12
N LEU A 60 -4.75 9.20 28.48
CA LEU A 60 -5.08 8.08 27.58
C LEU A 60 -6.59 8.01 27.28
N MET A 61 -7.46 8.20 28.27
CA MET A 61 -8.92 8.27 28.04
C MET A 61 -9.27 9.46 27.12
N LEU A 62 -8.72 10.64 27.39
CA LEU A 62 -8.94 11.81 26.54
C LEU A 62 -8.46 11.57 25.09
N ALA A 63 -7.31 10.91 24.91
CA ALA A 63 -6.80 10.56 23.59
C ALA A 63 -7.71 9.58 22.85
N PHE A 64 -8.17 8.50 23.49
CA PHE A 64 -9.08 7.55 22.83
C PHE A 64 -10.46 8.14 22.55
N ALA A 65 -11.00 8.98 23.44
CA ALA A 65 -12.25 9.70 23.22
C ALA A 65 -12.14 10.69 22.04
N ILE A 66 -11.03 11.42 21.91
CA ILE A 66 -10.76 12.29 20.75
C ILE A 66 -10.66 11.46 19.46
N LEU A 67 -9.93 10.33 19.48
CA LEU A 67 -9.81 9.45 18.31
C LEU A 67 -11.16 8.85 17.90
N PHE A 68 -12.01 8.43 18.84
CA PHE A 68 -13.36 7.95 18.54
C PHE A 68 -14.24 9.07 17.94
N GLY A 69 -14.16 10.28 18.49
CA GLY A 69 -14.87 11.46 17.97
C GLY A 69 -14.46 11.83 16.54
N ILE A 70 -13.15 11.88 16.26
CA ILE A 70 -12.61 12.10 14.90
C ILE A 70 -13.04 10.97 13.97
N SER A 71 -12.87 9.70 14.38
CA SER A 71 -13.23 8.55 13.54
C SER A 71 -14.71 8.51 13.17
N ASN A 72 -15.60 9.01 14.03
CA ASN A 72 -17.03 9.05 13.76
C ASN A 72 -17.45 10.30 12.97
N ARG A 73 -16.74 11.44 13.12
CA ARG A 73 -16.96 12.66 12.33
C ARG A 73 -16.48 12.48 10.89
N ASP A 74 -15.26 12.01 10.72
CA ASP A 74 -14.54 12.05 9.45
C ASP A 74 -14.62 10.71 8.70
N GLN A 75 -15.48 9.77 9.14
CA GLN A 75 -15.68 8.43 8.58
C GLN A 75 -14.38 7.59 8.48
N GLY A 76 -13.65 7.54 9.59
CA GLY A 76 -12.34 6.88 9.72
C GLY A 76 -11.21 7.88 10.04
N LEU A 77 -10.18 7.40 10.73
CA LEU A 77 -9.03 8.19 11.17
C LEU A 77 -8.06 8.51 10.03
N ALA A 78 -7.75 7.52 9.20
CA ALA A 78 -6.75 7.61 8.14
C ALA A 78 -7.08 6.63 7.02
N SER A 79 -6.71 6.96 5.79
CA SER A 79 -6.54 6.00 4.70
C SER A 79 -5.49 4.96 5.07
N ALA A 80 -5.64 3.72 4.62
CA ALA A 80 -4.69 2.61 4.82
C ALA A 80 -3.40 2.75 4.00
N ASN A 81 -2.80 3.95 4.01
CA ASN A 81 -1.56 4.27 3.33
C ASN A 81 -0.40 3.47 3.98
N PRO A 82 0.34 2.63 3.22
CA PRO A 82 1.23 1.60 3.78
C PRO A 82 2.25 2.12 4.80
N ASN A 83 2.76 3.34 4.61
CA ASN A 83 3.81 3.93 5.43
C ASN A 83 3.35 4.26 6.87
N TRP A 84 2.06 4.56 7.06
CA TRP A 84 1.51 5.01 8.36
C TRP A 84 0.53 4.03 9.00
N TYR A 85 -0.02 3.08 8.22
CA TYR A 85 -0.90 2.01 8.72
C TYR A 85 -0.34 1.31 9.97
N TYR A 86 0.94 0.92 9.92
CA TYR A 86 1.62 0.23 11.02
C TYR A 86 1.76 1.09 12.28
N LEU A 87 1.98 2.40 12.16
CA LEU A 87 2.08 3.31 13.31
C LEU A 87 0.74 3.34 14.08
N TRP A 88 -0.37 3.42 13.34
CA TRP A 88 -1.72 3.41 13.91
C TRP A 88 -2.07 2.08 14.59
N VAL A 89 -1.83 0.94 13.94
CA VAL A 89 -2.14 -0.39 14.48
C VAL A 89 -1.28 -0.76 15.69
N TYR A 90 0.01 -0.40 15.69
CA TYR A 90 0.92 -0.74 16.79
C TYR A 90 0.86 0.25 17.97
N GLY A 91 0.47 1.51 17.75
CA GLY A 91 0.49 2.60 18.73
C GLY A 91 -0.25 2.31 20.05
N PRO A 92 -1.54 1.94 20.04
CA PRO A 92 -2.31 1.67 21.26
C PRO A 92 -1.68 0.56 22.11
N THR A 93 -1.26 -0.55 21.48
CA THR A 93 -0.63 -1.69 22.15
C THR A 93 0.76 -1.33 22.69
N ALA A 94 1.51 -0.47 22.00
CA ALA A 94 2.78 0.06 22.51
C ALA A 94 2.59 0.95 23.76
N ALA A 95 1.52 1.75 23.82
CA ALA A 95 1.21 2.57 24.99
C ALA A 95 0.90 1.72 26.24
N PHE A 96 0.02 0.71 26.12
CA PHE A 96 -0.32 -0.17 27.24
C PHE A 96 0.84 -1.07 27.70
N THR A 97 1.69 -1.55 26.78
CA THR A 97 2.88 -2.33 27.15
C THR A 97 3.96 -1.49 27.85
N PHE A 98 4.17 -0.25 27.42
CA PHE A 98 5.07 0.70 28.11
C PHE A 98 4.56 1.04 29.52
N LEU A 99 3.25 1.29 29.63
CA LEU A 99 2.56 1.52 30.90
C LEU A 99 2.72 0.32 31.87
N ALA A 100 2.59 -0.92 31.38
CA ALA A 100 2.83 -2.13 32.18
C ALA A 100 4.26 -2.19 32.74
N ALA A 101 5.26 -1.81 31.94
CA ALA A 101 6.67 -1.82 32.35
C ALA A 101 6.99 -0.80 33.45
N ILE A 102 6.31 0.36 33.46
CA ILE A 102 6.45 1.39 34.50
C ILE A 102 5.59 1.03 35.75
N TRP A 103 4.48 0.31 35.58
CA TRP A 103 3.64 -0.14 36.69
C TRP A 103 4.23 -1.34 37.48
N ALA A 104 4.98 -2.24 36.85
CA ALA A 104 5.52 -3.43 37.52
C ALA A 104 6.34 -3.14 38.82
N PRO A 105 7.17 -2.07 38.90
CA PRO A 105 7.77 -1.62 40.16
C PRO A 105 6.77 -1.20 41.25
N VAL A 106 5.60 -0.65 40.90
CA VAL A 106 4.51 -0.33 41.85
C VAL A 106 3.97 -1.61 42.48
N GLU A 107 3.66 -2.61 41.64
CA GLU A 107 3.18 -3.92 42.09
C GLU A 107 4.19 -4.62 43.01
N TYR A 108 5.47 -4.68 42.60
CA TYR A 108 6.54 -5.30 43.39
C TYR A 108 6.68 -4.65 44.77
N ARG A 109 6.68 -3.30 44.83
CA ARG A 109 6.81 -2.58 46.11
C ARG A 109 5.55 -2.68 46.97
N ALA A 110 4.35 -2.75 46.37
CA ALA A 110 3.11 -3.02 47.10
C ALA A 110 3.13 -4.41 47.76
N LYS A 111 3.53 -5.45 47.00
CA LYS A 111 3.72 -6.82 47.50
C LYS A 111 4.78 -6.91 48.61
N GLN A 112 5.90 -6.20 48.48
CA GLN A 112 6.99 -6.18 49.47
C GLN A 112 6.57 -5.52 50.79
N VAL A 113 5.82 -4.42 50.75
CA VAL A 113 5.56 -3.56 51.91
C VAL A 113 4.37 -4.03 52.77
N GLU A 114 3.41 -4.77 52.19
CA GLU A 114 2.25 -5.36 52.90
C GLU A 114 2.59 -6.04 54.26
N PRO A 115 3.52 -7.02 54.37
CA PRO A 115 3.83 -7.67 55.66
C PRO A 115 4.38 -6.69 56.71
N TRP A 116 5.16 -5.68 56.29
CA TRP A 116 5.72 -4.69 57.20
C TRP A 116 4.65 -3.71 57.72
N VAL A 117 3.69 -3.32 56.87
CA VAL A 117 2.54 -2.51 57.28
C VAL A 117 1.63 -3.28 58.24
N LEU A 118 1.44 -4.58 58.03
CA LEU A 118 0.69 -5.43 58.96
C LEU A 118 1.38 -5.50 60.33
N MET A 119 2.70 -5.76 60.39
CA MET A 119 3.48 -5.78 61.63
C MET A 119 3.58 -4.42 62.34
N ALA A 120 3.50 -3.30 61.62
CA ALA A 120 3.54 -1.96 62.24
C ALA A 120 2.25 -1.63 63.02
N THR A 121 1.11 -2.24 62.63
CA THR A 121 -0.19 -1.93 63.26
C THR A 121 -0.40 -2.64 64.60
N LYS A 122 -0.16 -3.94 64.67
CA LYS A 122 -0.34 -4.78 65.87
C LYS A 122 0.47 -6.07 65.75
N PHE A 123 0.54 -6.84 66.85
CA PHE A 123 1.03 -8.22 66.82
C PHE A 123 0.24 -9.06 65.79
N ARG A 124 0.97 -9.91 65.07
CA ARG A 124 0.43 -10.78 64.00
C ARG A 124 1.10 -12.15 64.01
N PRO A 125 0.34 -13.25 63.89
CA PRO A 125 0.90 -14.60 63.86
C PRO A 125 1.79 -14.77 62.62
N ALA A 126 2.85 -15.57 62.73
CA ALA A 126 3.92 -15.69 61.72
C ALA A 126 3.43 -15.85 60.26
N LYS A 127 2.30 -16.52 60.04
CA LYS A 127 1.64 -16.79 58.74
C LYS A 127 1.01 -15.56 58.07
N GLU A 128 0.78 -14.48 58.82
CA GLU A 128 0.33 -13.17 58.35
C GLU A 128 1.41 -12.09 58.42
N SER A 129 2.54 -12.38 59.06
CA SER A 129 3.68 -11.46 59.24
C SER A 129 4.93 -11.98 58.52
N LEU A 130 5.86 -12.63 59.24
CA LEU A 130 7.18 -13.00 58.70
C LEU A 130 7.14 -14.01 57.55
N LEU A 131 6.18 -14.93 57.53
CA LEU A 131 6.04 -15.99 56.52
C LEU A 131 5.03 -15.62 55.40
N LEU A 132 4.61 -14.35 55.33
CA LEU A 132 3.72 -13.87 54.27
C LEU A 132 4.50 -13.61 52.98
N ASP A 133 4.25 -14.40 51.93
CA ASP A 133 4.77 -14.17 50.58
C ASP A 133 3.65 -13.88 49.57
N TYR A 134 3.82 -12.78 48.84
CA TYR A 134 3.06 -12.39 47.64
C TYR A 134 3.96 -12.15 46.41
N ILE A 135 5.28 -12.28 46.53
CA ILE A 135 6.23 -11.81 45.51
C ILE A 135 6.56 -12.91 44.49
N GLU A 136 6.71 -14.18 44.91
CA GLU A 136 6.91 -15.30 43.97
C GLU A 136 5.59 -15.75 43.29
N ARG A 137 4.49 -15.69 44.03
CA ARG A 137 3.20 -16.26 43.63
C ARG A 137 2.65 -15.61 42.36
N LEU A 138 2.17 -16.43 41.41
CA LEU A 138 1.53 -16.00 40.16
C LEU A 138 0.45 -14.94 40.39
N ASN A 139 0.38 -13.91 39.54
CA ASN A 139 -0.45 -12.73 39.78
C ASN A 139 -1.96 -13.01 39.95
N ILE A 140 -2.50 -14.00 39.23
CA ILE A 140 -3.90 -14.46 39.42
C ILE A 140 -4.11 -15.05 40.83
N LEU A 141 -3.13 -15.81 41.33
CA LEU A 141 -3.17 -16.41 42.66
C LEU A 141 -2.87 -15.39 43.77
N THR A 142 -2.11 -14.32 43.52
CA THR A 142 -1.95 -13.22 44.49
C THR A 142 -3.19 -12.36 44.55
N LEU A 143 -3.84 -12.07 43.42
CA LEU A 143 -5.07 -11.28 43.35
C LEU A 143 -6.18 -11.93 44.20
N PHE A 144 -6.46 -13.21 44.00
CA PHE A 144 -7.45 -13.93 44.80
C PHE A 144 -7.04 -14.11 46.27
N ALA A 145 -5.76 -14.36 46.55
CA ALA A 145 -5.28 -14.58 47.93
C ALA A 145 -5.13 -13.30 48.76
N SER A 146 -4.91 -12.15 48.13
CA SER A 146 -4.90 -10.84 48.80
C SER A 146 -6.33 -10.36 49.06
N LEU A 147 -7.22 -10.45 48.05
CA LEU A 147 -8.65 -10.16 48.21
C LEU A 147 -9.29 -10.98 49.34
N ARG A 148 -9.09 -12.32 49.34
CA ARG A 148 -9.64 -13.20 50.38
C ARG A 148 -9.11 -12.91 51.79
N ARG A 149 -7.90 -12.33 51.92
CA ARG A 149 -7.33 -11.91 53.21
C ARG A 149 -7.60 -10.43 53.55
N ARG A 150 -8.28 -9.68 52.67
CA ARG A 150 -8.47 -8.21 52.78
C ARG A 150 -7.14 -7.44 52.87
N HIS A 151 -6.10 -7.94 52.19
CA HIS A 151 -4.76 -7.34 52.09
C HIS A 151 -4.75 -6.37 50.90
N TRP A 152 -5.27 -5.16 51.15
CA TRP A 152 -5.71 -4.25 50.09
C TRP A 152 -4.58 -3.57 49.30
N LEU A 153 -3.37 -3.43 49.86
CA LEU A 153 -2.23 -2.80 49.18
C LEU A 153 -1.69 -3.74 48.09
N ALA A 154 -1.45 -5.00 48.44
CA ALA A 154 -1.07 -6.05 47.48
C ALA A 154 -2.19 -6.35 46.47
N PHE A 155 -3.46 -6.30 46.90
CA PHE A 155 -4.61 -6.48 45.99
C PHE A 155 -4.67 -5.37 44.93
N SER A 156 -4.67 -4.10 45.33
CA SER A 156 -4.79 -2.97 44.39
C SER A 156 -3.62 -2.90 43.41
N GLY A 157 -2.38 -3.12 43.87
CA GLY A 157 -1.21 -3.20 43.00
C GLY A 157 -1.31 -4.30 41.93
N THR A 158 -1.80 -5.49 42.31
CA THR A 158 -1.95 -6.64 41.38
C THR A 158 -3.18 -6.54 40.48
N ALA A 159 -4.27 -5.92 40.95
CA ALA A 159 -5.47 -5.65 40.17
C ALA A 159 -5.15 -4.75 38.98
N ALA A 160 -4.41 -3.65 39.20
CA ALA A 160 -3.99 -2.76 38.13
C ALA A 160 -3.12 -3.47 37.07
N THR A 161 -2.13 -4.27 37.46
CA THR A 161 -1.34 -5.05 36.48
C THR A 161 -2.22 -5.98 35.65
N PHE A 162 -3.20 -6.66 36.27
CA PHE A 162 -4.12 -7.52 35.54
C PHE A 162 -4.98 -6.73 34.54
N VAL A 163 -5.53 -5.58 34.94
CA VAL A 163 -6.32 -4.71 34.05
C VAL A 163 -5.46 -4.16 32.89
N ILE A 164 -4.22 -3.73 33.13
CA ILE A 164 -3.31 -3.28 32.05
C ILE A 164 -3.02 -4.41 31.06
N ILE A 165 -2.82 -5.65 31.52
CA ILE A 165 -2.61 -6.81 30.64
C ILE A 165 -3.84 -7.07 29.77
N VAL A 166 -5.06 -7.04 30.33
CA VAL A 166 -6.29 -7.25 29.54
C VAL A 166 -6.53 -6.09 28.56
N ALA A 167 -6.29 -4.84 28.98
CA ALA A 167 -6.35 -3.67 28.10
C ALA A 167 -5.34 -3.76 26.94
N THR A 168 -4.15 -4.31 27.18
CA THR A 168 -3.15 -4.57 26.12
C THR A 168 -3.67 -5.57 25.07
N VAL A 169 -4.42 -6.60 25.47
CA VAL A 169 -5.03 -7.54 24.51
C VAL A 169 -6.17 -6.85 23.75
N ALA A 170 -7.06 -6.16 24.46
CA ALA A 170 -8.19 -5.47 23.83
C ALA A 170 -7.76 -4.34 22.87
N SER A 171 -6.62 -3.67 23.12
CA SER A 171 -6.12 -2.62 22.23
C SER A 171 -5.74 -3.11 20.84
N SER A 172 -5.48 -4.41 20.67
CA SER A 172 -5.24 -5.00 19.34
C SER A 172 -6.49 -5.05 18.45
N GLY A 173 -7.70 -4.99 19.03
CA GLY A 173 -8.96 -4.91 18.31
C GLY A 173 -9.53 -3.48 18.21
N LEU A 174 -8.75 -2.44 18.55
CA LEU A 174 -9.25 -1.06 18.60
C LEU A 174 -9.49 -0.46 17.21
N LEU A 175 -8.62 -0.76 16.24
CA LEU A 175 -8.68 -0.22 14.88
C LEU A 175 -9.01 -1.33 13.89
N VAL A 176 -10.07 -1.14 13.12
CA VAL A 176 -10.53 -2.08 12.09
C VAL A 176 -10.45 -1.39 10.73
N SER A 177 -9.98 -2.10 9.70
CA SER A 177 -9.98 -1.58 8.32
C SER A 177 -11.32 -1.87 7.66
N SER A 178 -12.01 -0.82 7.20
CA SER A 178 -13.29 -0.89 6.49
C SER A 178 -13.22 -0.09 5.19
N THR A 179 -13.94 -0.54 4.16
CA THR A 179 -13.99 0.11 2.84
C THR A 179 -15.12 1.12 2.82
N ILE A 180 -14.80 2.41 2.66
CA ILE A 180 -15.75 3.53 2.79
C ILE A 180 -15.63 4.44 1.56
N ARG A 181 -16.77 4.81 0.96
CA ARG A 181 -16.85 5.88 -0.03
C ARG A 181 -16.67 7.23 0.66
N THR A 182 -15.52 7.86 0.47
CA THR A 182 -15.24 9.21 0.97
C THR A 182 -15.64 10.27 -0.06
N HIS A 183 -16.24 11.35 0.40
CA HIS A 183 -16.53 12.56 -0.39
C HIS A 183 -15.68 13.71 0.16
N LYS A 184 -14.80 14.27 -0.68
CA LYS A 184 -13.89 15.37 -0.32
C LYS A 184 -14.30 16.61 -1.11
N GLU A 185 -14.80 17.63 -0.43
CA GLU A 185 -15.33 18.85 -1.06
C GLU A 185 -14.24 19.83 -1.52
N ASN A 186 -13.09 19.82 -0.87
CA ASN A 186 -11.94 20.68 -1.16
C ASN A 186 -10.71 19.82 -1.44
N ALA A 187 -10.82 18.93 -2.43
CA ALA A 187 -9.69 18.16 -2.93
C ALA A 187 -8.73 19.07 -3.70
N LYS A 188 -7.43 18.78 -3.58
CA LYS A 188 -6.39 19.44 -4.38
C LYS A 188 -6.31 18.77 -5.75
N LEU A 189 -6.74 19.51 -6.75
CA LEU A 189 -6.57 19.15 -8.15
C LEU A 189 -5.47 20.03 -8.75
N VAL A 190 -4.90 19.59 -9.87
CA VAL A 190 -4.00 20.40 -10.70
C VAL A 190 -4.48 20.35 -12.14
N ILE A 191 -4.63 21.54 -12.72
CA ILE A 191 -4.80 21.76 -14.15
C ILE A 191 -3.49 21.36 -14.86
N ARG A 192 -3.58 20.64 -15.99
CA ARG A 192 -2.41 20.17 -16.78
C ARG A 192 -2.22 20.93 -18.09
N ASP A 193 -3.21 21.69 -18.55
CA ASP A 193 -3.15 22.49 -19.76
C ASP A 193 -3.96 23.79 -19.65
N ALA A 194 -3.79 24.69 -20.62
CA ALA A 194 -4.58 25.92 -20.71
C ALA A 194 -4.74 26.39 -22.16
N PHE A 195 -5.92 26.91 -22.50
CA PHE A 195 -6.18 27.54 -23.80
C PHE A 195 -5.47 28.90 -23.87
N THR A 196 -4.25 28.90 -24.40
CA THR A 196 -3.28 30.02 -24.36
C THR A 196 -2.34 30.09 -25.58
N VAL A 197 -2.56 29.24 -26.59
CA VAL A 197 -1.67 29.10 -27.76
C VAL A 197 -1.63 30.39 -28.60
N PRO A 198 -0.43 30.92 -28.97
CA PRO A 198 -0.30 32.23 -29.63
C PRO A 198 -0.51 32.22 -31.16
N LYS A 199 -0.51 31.04 -31.78
CA LYS A 199 -0.90 30.83 -33.19
C LYS A 199 -1.34 29.39 -33.36
N LEU A 200 -2.49 29.17 -33.99
CA LEU A 200 -3.00 27.84 -34.32
C LEU A 200 -1.99 27.09 -35.24
N PRO A 201 -1.48 25.90 -34.83
CA PRO A 201 -0.68 25.04 -35.69
C PRO A 201 -1.51 24.42 -36.83
N GLN A 202 -0.82 23.80 -37.78
CA GLN A 202 -1.44 23.14 -38.91
C GLN A 202 -2.14 21.82 -38.49
N ALA A 203 -3.41 21.65 -38.84
CA ALA A 203 -4.17 20.43 -38.53
C ALA A 203 -3.99 19.34 -39.59
N GLY A 204 -3.82 18.09 -39.14
CA GLY A 204 -3.86 16.89 -39.99
C GLY A 204 -5.25 16.26 -40.07
N SER A 205 -5.33 15.03 -40.60
CA SER A 205 -6.57 14.25 -40.71
C SER A 205 -7.21 13.85 -39.36
N ARG A 206 -6.43 13.85 -38.26
CA ARG A 206 -6.82 13.22 -36.98
C ARG A 206 -8.09 13.81 -36.31
N PRO A 207 -8.30 15.14 -36.21
CA PRO A 207 -9.55 15.69 -35.65
C PRO A 207 -10.82 15.21 -36.37
N ALA A 208 -10.79 15.19 -37.71
CA ALA A 208 -11.87 14.67 -38.53
C ALA A 208 -12.03 13.14 -38.40
N MET A 209 -10.93 12.37 -38.40
CA MET A 209 -10.96 10.93 -38.14
C MET A 209 -11.61 10.59 -36.79
N ASN A 210 -11.23 11.30 -35.71
CA ASN A 210 -11.86 11.12 -34.38
C ASN A 210 -13.38 11.33 -34.43
N THR A 211 -13.81 12.38 -35.13
CA THR A 211 -15.24 12.69 -35.31
C THR A 211 -15.96 11.61 -36.12
N TYR A 212 -15.34 11.09 -37.19
CA TYR A 212 -15.88 9.94 -37.91
C TYR A 212 -16.03 8.71 -37.02
N GLY A 213 -15.05 8.41 -36.16
CA GLY A 213 -15.14 7.31 -35.20
C GLY A 213 -16.29 7.48 -34.20
N ILE A 214 -16.51 8.70 -33.71
CA ILE A 214 -17.63 9.02 -32.80
C ILE A 214 -18.97 8.83 -33.52
N LEU A 215 -19.12 9.35 -34.74
CA LEU A 215 -20.41 9.31 -35.47
C LEU A 215 -20.73 7.94 -36.08
N ALA A 216 -19.77 7.30 -36.75
CA ALA A 216 -19.99 6.05 -37.49
C ALA A 216 -19.76 4.78 -36.67
N ALA A 217 -18.95 4.84 -35.60
CA ALA A 217 -18.62 3.68 -34.76
C ALA A 217 -18.99 3.85 -33.28
N ASN A 218 -19.59 4.99 -32.88
CA ASN A 218 -20.09 5.27 -31.52
C ASN A 218 -19.02 5.03 -30.42
N ILE A 219 -17.77 5.40 -30.70
CA ILE A 219 -16.65 5.29 -29.74
C ILE A 219 -16.77 6.36 -28.64
N SER A 220 -16.16 6.10 -27.48
CA SER A 220 -16.04 7.10 -26.41
C SER A 220 -15.23 8.32 -26.87
N PHE A 221 -15.61 9.51 -26.39
CA PHE A 221 -14.92 10.76 -26.70
C PHE A 221 -13.46 10.70 -26.21
N PRO A 222 -12.47 11.10 -27.04
CA PRO A 222 -11.07 11.22 -26.62
C PRO A 222 -10.92 12.08 -25.36
N ALA A 223 -10.02 11.64 -24.46
CA ALA A 223 -9.83 12.26 -23.15
C ALA A 223 -9.48 13.75 -23.26
N GLY A 224 -10.42 14.61 -22.84
CA GLY A 224 -10.34 16.07 -23.02
C GLY A 224 -11.43 16.65 -23.94
N THR A 225 -12.22 15.82 -24.61
CA THR A 225 -13.40 16.24 -25.39
C THR A 225 -14.70 15.64 -24.86
N TYR A 226 -15.82 16.32 -25.12
CA TYR A 226 -17.17 15.80 -24.85
C TYR A 226 -18.20 16.52 -25.72
N ASP A 227 -18.98 15.76 -26.50
CA ASP A 227 -19.93 16.36 -27.45
C ASP A 227 -19.20 17.43 -28.30
N ARG A 228 -19.73 18.65 -28.42
CA ARG A 228 -19.17 19.75 -29.21
C ARG A 228 -18.19 20.64 -28.41
N HIS A 229 -17.57 20.07 -27.37
CA HIS A 229 -16.78 20.81 -26.39
C HIS A 229 -15.37 20.22 -26.20
N ALA A 230 -14.38 21.10 -26.08
CA ALA A 230 -13.04 20.75 -25.60
C ALA A 230 -12.83 21.29 -24.17
N ILE A 231 -12.21 20.49 -23.33
CA ILE A 231 -12.15 20.67 -21.88
C ILE A 231 -10.69 20.79 -21.47
N GLN A 232 -10.39 21.77 -20.62
CA GLN A 232 -9.11 21.91 -19.94
C GLN A 232 -8.87 20.71 -19.00
N SER A 233 -7.75 19.99 -19.16
CA SER A 233 -7.52 18.76 -18.40
C SER A 233 -7.03 19.01 -16.98
N PHE A 234 -7.49 18.19 -16.03
CA PHE A 234 -7.15 18.29 -14.61
C PHE A 234 -7.09 16.92 -13.92
N GLU A 235 -6.23 16.80 -12.91
CA GLU A 235 -5.96 15.55 -12.18
C GLU A 235 -5.88 15.77 -10.66
N PRO A 236 -6.02 14.73 -9.81
CA PRO A 236 -5.70 14.83 -8.38
C PRO A 236 -4.20 15.04 -8.14
N TYR A 237 -3.84 16.04 -7.34
CA TYR A 237 -2.44 16.40 -7.04
C TYR A 237 -1.62 15.22 -6.48
N ASP A 238 -2.23 14.39 -5.62
CA ASP A 238 -1.58 13.24 -4.99
C ASP A 238 -1.64 11.94 -5.84
N GLY A 239 -2.16 12.00 -7.07
CA GLY A 239 -2.28 10.85 -7.98
C GLY A 239 -3.17 9.71 -7.50
N HIS A 240 -3.96 9.92 -6.43
CA HIS A 240 -4.79 8.89 -5.82
C HIS A 240 -6.01 8.50 -6.70
N PRO A 241 -6.44 7.22 -6.67
CA PRO A 241 -7.58 6.76 -7.45
C PRO A 241 -8.89 7.41 -6.97
N TYR A 242 -9.72 7.82 -7.92
CA TYR A 242 -11.04 8.41 -7.72
C TYR A 242 -12.13 7.58 -8.42
N GLU A 243 -13.36 7.72 -7.94
CA GLU A 243 -14.59 7.18 -8.55
C GLU A 243 -15.23 8.27 -9.44
N THR A 244 -15.46 9.46 -8.88
CA THR A 244 -15.76 10.70 -9.64
C THR A 244 -14.90 11.87 -9.13
N MET A 245 -14.66 12.87 -9.99
CA MET A 245 -14.10 14.15 -9.57
C MET A 245 -14.77 15.31 -10.32
N SER A 246 -15.05 16.44 -9.66
CA SER A 246 -15.62 17.62 -10.31
C SER A 246 -14.84 18.90 -9.99
N ALA A 247 -14.72 19.79 -10.98
CA ALA A 247 -14.03 21.07 -10.84
C ALA A 247 -14.66 22.14 -11.73
N ILE A 248 -14.23 23.39 -11.59
CA ILE A 248 -14.62 24.49 -12.48
C ILE A 248 -13.40 24.87 -13.34
N VAL A 249 -13.49 24.63 -14.64
CA VAL A 249 -12.38 24.77 -15.60
C VAL A 249 -12.79 25.51 -16.86
N ASP A 250 -11.83 25.88 -17.71
CA ASP A 250 -12.14 26.41 -19.04
C ASP A 250 -12.69 25.31 -19.95
N VAL A 251 -13.76 25.64 -20.68
CA VAL A 251 -14.37 24.80 -21.72
C VAL A 251 -14.51 25.63 -22.98
N PHE A 252 -13.98 25.12 -24.08
CA PHE A 252 -14.10 25.68 -25.43
C PHE A 252 -15.34 25.12 -26.12
N GLU A 253 -16.10 26.01 -26.77
CA GLU A 253 -17.29 25.72 -27.57
C GLU A 253 -17.22 26.55 -28.86
N ALA A 254 -17.51 25.94 -30.02
CA ALA A 254 -17.57 26.63 -31.30
C ALA A 254 -18.89 26.34 -32.03
N LYS A 255 -19.36 27.33 -32.81
CA LYS A 255 -20.65 27.30 -33.53
C LYS A 255 -20.47 27.78 -34.97
N LEU A 256 -21.35 27.29 -35.83
CA LEU A 256 -21.41 27.65 -37.22
C LEU A 256 -22.87 27.97 -37.55
N ASP A 257 -23.16 29.28 -37.59
CA ASP A 257 -24.50 29.82 -37.79
C ASP A 257 -24.73 30.00 -39.29
N CYS A 258 -25.66 29.21 -39.86
CA CYS A 258 -25.80 29.01 -41.31
C CYS A 258 -27.17 29.47 -41.86
N GLU A 259 -27.15 30.20 -42.98
CA GLU A 259 -28.32 30.59 -43.77
C GLU A 259 -28.34 29.84 -45.11
N VAL A 260 -29.50 29.34 -45.53
CA VAL A 260 -29.69 28.77 -46.88
C VAL A 260 -29.72 29.91 -47.91
N ALA A 261 -28.92 29.76 -48.97
CA ALA A 261 -28.77 30.74 -50.03
C ALA A 261 -29.70 30.48 -51.21
N ILE A 262 -30.30 31.55 -51.73
CA ILE A 262 -31.00 31.51 -53.02
C ILE A 262 -29.94 31.57 -54.12
N ILE A 263 -29.88 30.52 -54.93
CA ILE A 263 -28.97 30.41 -56.07
C ILE A 263 -29.60 31.10 -57.29
N SER A 264 -28.88 32.02 -57.92
CA SER A 264 -29.20 32.56 -59.24
C SER A 264 -28.10 32.26 -60.26
N THR A 265 -28.44 31.48 -61.28
CA THR A 265 -27.56 31.09 -62.39
C THR A 265 -27.51 32.17 -63.47
N GLU A 266 -26.74 33.23 -63.21
CA GLU A 266 -26.37 34.25 -64.20
C GLU A 266 -24.88 34.06 -64.53
N GLY A 267 -24.57 33.15 -65.46
CA GLY A 267 -23.21 32.77 -65.82
C GLY A 267 -23.09 32.19 -67.24
N GLU A 268 -22.06 32.62 -67.97
CA GLU A 268 -21.71 32.14 -69.31
C GLU A 268 -20.60 31.07 -69.24
N LEU A 269 -20.64 30.06 -70.11
CA LEU A 269 -19.68 28.94 -70.09
C LEU A 269 -18.31 29.33 -70.69
N THR A 270 -17.42 29.86 -69.85
CA THR A 270 -16.05 30.25 -70.21
C THR A 270 -15.12 29.06 -70.41
N TYR A 271 -14.99 28.61 -71.66
CA TYR A 271 -14.02 27.57 -72.07
C TYR A 271 -12.56 28.09 -72.08
N GLY A 272 -11.84 27.86 -70.99
CA GLY A 272 -10.40 28.16 -70.88
C GLY A 272 -9.52 27.26 -71.75
N LYS A 273 -9.09 27.74 -72.93
CA LYS A 273 -8.13 27.04 -73.80
C LYS A 273 -6.68 27.36 -73.44
N ASN A 274 -6.09 26.59 -72.53
CA ASN A 274 -4.63 26.60 -72.33
C ASN A 274 -3.92 25.88 -73.49
N THR A 275 -3.66 26.60 -74.58
CA THR A 275 -2.93 26.06 -75.74
C THR A 275 -1.42 26.11 -75.54
N LEU A 276 -0.82 25.03 -75.05
CA LEU A 276 0.60 24.76 -75.29
C LEU A 276 0.80 24.36 -76.77
N PRO A 277 1.81 24.91 -77.48
CA PRO A 277 1.97 24.69 -78.90
C PRO A 277 2.67 23.35 -79.20
N HIS A 278 1.89 22.26 -79.26
CA HIS A 278 2.35 21.00 -79.83
C HIS A 278 1.54 20.59 -81.06
N LYS A 279 2.24 20.23 -82.14
CA LYS A 279 1.63 19.75 -83.38
C LYS A 279 1.11 18.33 -83.17
N PRO A 280 -0.15 18.01 -83.53
CA PRO A 280 -0.62 16.64 -83.54
C PRO A 280 0.12 15.84 -84.63
N SER A 281 0.95 14.89 -84.23
CA SER A 281 1.42 13.83 -85.13
C SER A 281 0.25 12.90 -85.44
N LYS A 282 0.11 12.48 -86.70
CA LYS A 282 -0.94 11.53 -87.11
C LYS A 282 -0.45 10.09 -86.94
N THR A 283 -0.56 9.57 -85.73
CA THR A 283 -0.50 8.13 -85.43
C THR A 283 -1.72 7.76 -84.57
N ASN A 284 -2.35 6.63 -84.88
CA ASN A 284 -3.56 6.19 -84.17
C ASN A 284 -3.19 5.53 -82.83
N ASN A 285 -4.17 5.54 -81.91
CA ASN A 285 -4.26 4.78 -80.64
C ASN A 285 -3.72 5.43 -79.34
N ASP A 286 -3.20 6.66 -79.36
CA ASP A 286 -2.85 7.38 -78.13
C ASP A 286 -4.09 8.06 -77.50
N GLY A 287 -4.71 7.41 -76.52
CA GLY A 287 -5.99 7.81 -75.89
C GLY A 287 -5.93 8.98 -74.90
N VAL A 288 -4.92 9.86 -74.98
CA VAL A 288 -4.68 10.91 -73.98
C VAL A 288 -5.57 12.14 -74.26
N GLY A 289 -6.77 12.12 -73.67
CA GLY A 289 -7.67 13.27 -73.68
C GLY A 289 -7.18 14.38 -72.76
N ALA A 290 -6.74 15.51 -73.31
CA ALA A 290 -6.39 16.69 -72.52
C ALA A 290 -7.61 17.19 -71.73
N ALA A 291 -7.50 17.25 -70.40
CA ALA A 291 -8.60 17.62 -69.51
C ALA A 291 -9.04 19.08 -69.73
N VAL A 292 -10.22 19.28 -70.32
CA VAL A 292 -10.86 20.59 -70.44
C VAL A 292 -11.58 20.89 -69.13
N PHE A 293 -10.98 21.73 -68.29
CA PHE A 293 -11.65 22.23 -67.08
C PHE A 293 -12.75 23.22 -67.48
N VAL A 294 -14.01 22.82 -67.25
CA VAL A 294 -15.16 23.72 -67.34
C VAL A 294 -15.28 24.48 -66.02
N GLY A 295 -15.23 25.81 -66.09
CA GLY A 295 -15.59 26.70 -64.97
C GLY A 295 -17.09 26.95 -64.94
N SER A 296 -17.66 27.12 -63.75
CA SER A 296 -19.06 27.52 -63.56
C SER A 296 -19.13 28.67 -62.57
N SER A 297 -19.79 29.78 -62.96
CA SER A 297 -20.00 30.93 -62.09
C SER A 297 -21.45 30.99 -61.60
N PHE A 298 -21.61 31.34 -60.32
CA PHE A 298 -22.89 31.39 -59.63
C PHE A 298 -23.01 32.68 -58.82
N THR A 299 -24.24 33.15 -58.65
CA THR A 299 -24.55 34.20 -57.66
C THR A 299 -25.41 33.63 -56.55
N LEU A 300 -25.04 33.90 -55.30
CA LEU A 300 -25.81 33.54 -54.11
C LEU A 300 -26.41 34.80 -53.47
N ARG A 301 -27.66 34.71 -53.01
CA ARG A 301 -28.32 35.75 -52.23
C ARG A 301 -28.76 35.17 -50.88
N VAL A 302 -28.35 35.81 -49.80
CA VAL A 302 -28.69 35.43 -48.41
C VAL A 302 -29.22 36.65 -47.64
N PRO A 303 -30.17 36.49 -46.71
CA PRO A 303 -30.74 37.60 -45.95
C PRO A 303 -29.70 38.45 -45.20
N SER A 304 -28.62 37.85 -44.71
CA SER A 304 -27.58 38.55 -43.94
C SER A 304 -26.54 39.34 -44.77
N CYS A 305 -26.55 39.27 -46.12
CA CYS A 305 -25.74 40.16 -46.98
C CYS A 305 -26.63 41.07 -47.84
N PRO A 306 -26.40 42.40 -47.85
CA PRO A 306 -27.16 43.32 -48.72
C PRO A 306 -26.77 43.24 -50.21
N ASN A 307 -25.62 42.65 -50.53
CA ASN A 307 -25.12 42.44 -51.90
C ASN A 307 -25.09 40.94 -52.24
N PRO A 308 -25.30 40.55 -53.51
CA PRO A 308 -25.14 39.16 -53.94
C PRO A 308 -23.66 38.74 -53.88
N LEU A 309 -23.41 37.52 -53.39
CA LEU A 309 -22.08 36.91 -53.38
C LEU A 309 -21.82 36.26 -54.75
N TYR A 310 -20.70 36.59 -55.40
CA TYR A 310 -20.27 35.99 -56.66
C TYR A 310 -19.24 34.90 -56.41
N LEU A 311 -19.45 33.71 -56.99
CA LEU A 311 -18.63 32.53 -56.77
C LEU A 311 -18.28 31.88 -58.11
N GLU A 312 -16.98 31.71 -58.38
CA GLU A 312 -16.46 30.97 -59.52
C GLU A 312 -15.93 29.61 -59.05
N ILE A 313 -16.40 28.53 -59.65
CA ILE A 313 -15.98 27.15 -59.34
C ILE A 313 -15.23 26.58 -60.55
N THR A 314 -13.95 26.28 -60.37
CA THR A 314 -13.10 25.63 -61.38
C THR A 314 -12.84 24.18 -60.99
N GLY A 315 -13.37 23.21 -61.75
CA GLY A 315 -12.94 21.81 -61.67
C GLY A 315 -14.04 20.74 -61.56
N PRO A 316 -13.64 19.46 -61.33
CA PRO A 316 -14.56 18.32 -61.34
C PRO A 316 -15.34 18.11 -60.02
N LYS A 317 -15.07 18.88 -58.97
CA LYS A 317 -15.59 18.64 -57.61
C LYS A 317 -17.13 18.73 -57.54
N LEU A 318 -17.74 17.85 -56.75
CA LEU A 318 -19.17 17.88 -56.40
C LEU A 318 -19.49 18.82 -55.23
N PHE A 319 -18.49 19.13 -54.41
CA PHE A 319 -18.56 20.04 -53.27
C PHE A 319 -17.52 21.15 -53.44
N SER A 320 -17.90 22.38 -53.15
CA SER A 320 -17.00 23.53 -53.21
C SER A 320 -17.22 24.43 -52.01
N PHE A 321 -16.10 24.91 -51.45
CA PHE A 321 -16.08 25.94 -50.43
C PHE A 321 -15.25 27.12 -50.92
N ASN A 322 -15.65 28.34 -50.53
CA ASN A 322 -14.86 29.54 -50.74
C ASN A 322 -15.07 30.51 -49.58
N GLY A 323 -14.06 31.33 -49.31
CA GLY A 323 -14.15 32.43 -48.36
C GLY A 323 -14.79 33.65 -49.02
N SER A 324 -15.77 34.25 -48.36
CA SER A 324 -16.46 35.43 -48.87
C SER A 324 -16.70 36.47 -47.77
N SER A 325 -17.14 37.65 -48.19
CA SER A 325 -17.67 38.69 -47.30
C SER A 325 -18.72 39.52 -48.03
N CYS A 326 -19.56 40.24 -47.28
CA CYS A 326 -20.62 41.09 -47.87
C CYS A 326 -20.07 42.40 -48.49
N GLY A 327 -18.98 42.31 -49.27
CA GLY A 327 -18.34 43.44 -49.96
C GLY A 327 -19.07 43.87 -51.25
N ASN A 328 -18.66 44.99 -51.83
CA ASN A 328 -19.28 45.56 -53.04
C ASN A 328 -18.30 45.58 -54.25
N THR A 329 -17.50 44.52 -54.37
CA THR A 329 -16.36 44.44 -55.29
C THR A 329 -16.39 43.15 -56.11
N SER A 330 -16.58 43.27 -57.42
CA SER A 330 -16.61 42.15 -58.39
C SER A 330 -15.22 41.61 -58.75
N THR A 331 -14.31 41.55 -57.76
CA THR A 331 -12.93 41.10 -57.89
C THR A 331 -12.49 40.49 -56.56
N PRO A 332 -11.89 39.28 -56.54
CA PRO A 332 -11.26 38.76 -55.33
C PRO A 332 -10.03 39.59 -55.00
N THR A 333 -10.16 40.53 -54.07
CA THR A 333 -9.04 41.36 -53.59
C THR A 333 -8.18 40.56 -52.62
N ASP A 334 -6.85 40.63 -52.75
CA ASP A 334 -5.85 39.86 -51.97
C ASP A 334 -5.83 40.10 -50.45
N ASN A 335 -6.78 40.88 -49.92
CA ASN A 335 -6.96 41.17 -48.50
C ASN A 335 -7.67 40.02 -47.78
N ALA A 336 -6.95 38.92 -47.52
CA ALA A 336 -7.47 37.76 -46.77
C ALA A 336 -8.12 38.12 -45.41
N ALA A 337 -7.70 39.23 -44.79
CA ALA A 337 -8.25 39.76 -43.54
C ALA A 337 -9.70 40.30 -43.63
N ALA A 338 -10.32 40.30 -44.81
CA ALA A 338 -11.70 40.76 -45.02
C ALA A 338 -12.74 39.62 -45.09
N ILE A 339 -12.32 38.35 -45.03
CA ILE A 339 -13.19 37.18 -45.20
C ILE A 339 -13.80 36.77 -43.86
N ASP A 340 -15.13 36.81 -43.76
CA ASP A 340 -15.90 36.46 -42.55
C ASP A 340 -16.83 35.24 -42.73
N ARG A 341 -17.12 34.84 -43.98
CA ARG A 341 -18.20 33.89 -44.31
C ARG A 341 -17.74 32.67 -45.10
N PHE A 342 -18.06 31.51 -44.55
CA PHE A 342 -17.93 30.21 -45.18
C PHE A 342 -19.07 30.01 -46.16
N VAL A 343 -18.79 29.55 -47.38
CA VAL A 343 -19.82 29.09 -48.31
C VAL A 343 -19.67 27.58 -48.50
N ALA A 344 -20.77 26.84 -48.42
CA ALA A 344 -20.86 25.43 -48.77
C ALA A 344 -21.87 25.24 -49.92
N LEU A 345 -21.48 24.47 -50.93
CA LEU A 345 -22.31 24.17 -52.10
C LEU A 345 -22.39 22.66 -52.33
N TRP A 346 -23.61 22.16 -52.50
CA TRP A 346 -23.90 20.81 -52.97
C TRP A 346 -24.56 20.89 -54.35
N GLY A 347 -24.20 19.96 -55.24
CA GLY A 347 -24.82 19.86 -56.56
C GLY A 347 -24.68 18.48 -57.19
N HIS A 348 -25.47 18.23 -58.22
CA HIS A 348 -25.40 17.03 -59.04
C HIS A 348 -24.66 17.28 -60.37
N ARG A 349 -24.31 16.19 -61.05
CA ARG A 349 -23.67 16.19 -62.39
C ARG A 349 -24.16 14.98 -63.18
N GLY A 350 -24.35 15.09 -64.50
CA GLY A 350 -24.85 13.99 -65.34
C GLY A 350 -23.73 13.03 -65.79
N HIS A 351 -22.72 13.58 -66.44
CA HIS A 351 -21.46 12.92 -66.78
C HIS A 351 -20.27 13.72 -66.26
N SER A 352 -19.10 13.09 -66.11
CA SER A 352 -17.90 13.71 -65.53
C SER A 352 -17.46 15.02 -66.23
N SER A 353 -17.77 15.18 -67.52
CA SER A 353 -17.50 16.36 -68.33
C SER A 353 -18.51 17.52 -68.19
N ASP A 354 -19.66 17.30 -67.56
CA ASP A 354 -20.70 18.34 -67.44
C ASP A 354 -20.34 19.36 -66.35
N PRO A 355 -20.83 20.60 -66.42
CA PRO A 355 -20.75 21.55 -65.30
C PRO A 355 -21.50 21.00 -64.07
N LEU A 356 -21.07 21.41 -62.88
CA LEU A 356 -21.80 21.16 -61.63
C LEU A 356 -23.12 21.96 -61.65
N ILE A 357 -24.24 21.32 -61.32
CA ILE A 357 -25.53 22.00 -61.12
C ILE A 357 -25.79 22.04 -59.61
N PRO A 358 -25.64 23.20 -58.93
CA PRO A 358 -25.83 23.29 -57.49
C PRO A 358 -27.31 23.26 -57.11
N ASP A 359 -27.66 22.29 -56.27
CA ASP A 359 -29.01 22.08 -55.73
C ASP A 359 -29.23 22.88 -54.43
N LEU A 360 -28.16 23.11 -53.68
CA LEU A 360 -28.18 23.76 -52.38
C LEU A 360 -26.91 24.59 -52.17
N GLY A 361 -27.10 25.87 -51.83
CA GLY A 361 -26.04 26.71 -51.29
C GLY A 361 -26.36 27.14 -49.87
N VAL A 362 -25.33 27.25 -49.04
CA VAL A 362 -25.42 27.66 -47.64
C VAL A 362 -24.26 28.62 -47.35
N VAL A 363 -24.54 29.71 -46.63
CA VAL A 363 -23.52 30.66 -46.15
C VAL A 363 -23.54 30.64 -44.63
N CYS A 364 -22.38 30.45 -44.01
CA CYS A 364 -22.25 30.35 -42.56
C CYS A 364 -21.22 31.33 -41.98
N VAL A 365 -21.47 31.78 -40.75
CA VAL A 365 -20.55 32.58 -39.94
C VAL A 365 -20.01 31.68 -38.81
N PRO A 366 -18.68 31.49 -38.68
CA PRO A 366 -18.09 30.77 -37.57
C PRO A 366 -17.99 31.66 -36.32
N SER A 367 -18.24 31.10 -35.15
CA SER A 367 -17.98 31.75 -33.85
C SER A 367 -17.40 30.75 -32.84
N TYR A 368 -16.64 31.22 -31.86
CA TYR A 368 -16.16 30.39 -30.75
C TYR A 368 -16.06 31.18 -29.45
N SER A 369 -16.13 30.47 -28.32
CA SER A 369 -15.92 31.04 -26.99
C SER A 369 -15.28 30.03 -26.05
N ILE A 370 -14.51 30.52 -25.09
CA ILE A 370 -14.03 29.76 -23.93
C ILE A 370 -14.77 30.29 -22.71
N ARG A 371 -15.50 29.41 -22.01
CA ARG A 371 -16.37 29.73 -20.86
C ARG A 371 -16.02 28.84 -19.67
N LYS A 372 -16.28 29.32 -18.44
CA LYS A 372 -16.11 28.48 -17.24
C LYS A 372 -17.25 27.46 -17.13
N GLY A 373 -16.90 26.19 -17.17
CA GLY A 373 -17.83 25.07 -16.95
C GLY A 373 -17.50 24.33 -15.65
N ARG A 374 -18.54 23.93 -14.90
CA ARG A 374 -18.41 22.82 -13.95
C ARG A 374 -18.32 21.54 -14.77
N VAL A 375 -17.20 20.83 -14.67
CA VAL A 375 -17.01 19.53 -15.31
C VAL A 375 -16.97 18.47 -14.22
N GLU A 376 -17.80 17.44 -14.34
CA GLU A 376 -17.69 16.21 -13.55
C GLU A 376 -17.15 15.08 -14.42
N LEU A 377 -16.12 14.39 -13.94
CA LEU A 377 -15.40 13.31 -14.60
C LEU A 377 -15.66 12.02 -13.82
N SER A 378 -16.59 11.20 -14.30
CA SER A 378 -16.90 9.89 -13.70
C SER A 378 -16.03 8.81 -14.33
N ARG A 379 -15.27 8.06 -13.52
CA ARG A 379 -14.47 6.92 -13.98
C ARG A 379 -15.33 5.65 -13.95
N ARG A 380 -15.53 5.02 -15.10
CA ARG A 380 -16.19 3.70 -15.22
C ARG A 380 -15.24 2.56 -14.82
N ALA A 381 -15.78 1.34 -14.73
CA ALA A 381 -15.01 0.13 -14.40
C ALA A 381 -13.92 -0.18 -15.45
N ASN A 382 -14.19 0.12 -16.72
CA ASN A 382 -13.22 0.05 -17.82
C ASN A 382 -12.09 1.11 -17.76
N GLY A 383 -12.23 2.14 -16.93
CA GLY A 383 -11.28 3.24 -16.84
C GLY A 383 -11.51 4.36 -17.86
N ASP A 384 -12.55 4.27 -18.70
CA ASP A 384 -13.08 5.45 -19.40
C ASP A 384 -13.44 6.51 -18.37
N VAL A 385 -13.19 7.76 -18.75
CA VAL A 385 -13.63 8.92 -18.00
C VAL A 385 -14.75 9.57 -18.80
N LEU A 386 -15.96 9.58 -18.24
CA LEU A 386 -17.10 10.29 -18.79
C LEU A 386 -17.15 11.71 -18.20
N PRO A 387 -16.74 12.74 -18.95
CA PRO A 387 -17.10 14.12 -18.66
C PRO A 387 -18.61 14.34 -18.74
N THR A 388 -19.11 15.23 -17.88
CA THR A 388 -20.39 15.90 -17.98
C THR A 388 -20.15 17.38 -17.71
N VAL A 389 -20.62 18.25 -18.60
CA VAL A 389 -20.35 19.69 -18.57
C VAL A 389 -21.61 20.48 -18.21
N ALA A 390 -21.52 21.35 -17.21
CA ALA A 390 -22.55 22.30 -16.84
C ALA A 390 -21.95 23.73 -16.81
N PHE A 391 -22.34 24.56 -17.77
CA PHE A 391 -21.84 25.93 -17.87
C PHE A 391 -22.26 26.82 -16.69
N LEU A 392 -21.42 27.81 -16.38
CA LEU A 392 -21.72 28.89 -15.44
C LEU A 392 -21.90 30.18 -16.23
N GLY A 393 -22.85 31.03 -15.81
CA GLY A 393 -23.12 32.32 -16.46
C GLY A 393 -23.97 32.23 -17.73
N SER A 394 -24.07 33.34 -18.47
CA SER A 394 -24.77 33.43 -19.75
C SER A 394 -23.76 33.31 -20.91
N PRO A 395 -24.10 32.66 -22.04
CA PRO A 395 -23.17 32.57 -23.18
C PRO A 395 -22.68 33.93 -23.71
N GLU A 396 -23.47 34.99 -23.56
CA GLU A 396 -23.16 36.33 -24.08
C GLU A 396 -22.31 37.21 -23.14
N SER A 397 -22.21 36.87 -21.85
CA SER A 397 -21.52 37.71 -20.84
C SER A 397 -20.16 37.19 -20.39
N ASP A 398 -19.97 35.86 -20.38
CA ASP A 398 -18.88 35.21 -19.64
C ASP A 398 -17.88 34.45 -20.55
N GLY A 399 -17.89 34.74 -21.86
CA GLY A 399 -17.01 34.11 -22.86
C GLY A 399 -15.77 34.93 -23.20
N ARG A 400 -14.60 34.27 -23.20
CA ARG A 400 -13.33 34.83 -23.73
C ARG A 400 -12.98 34.23 -25.10
N VAL A 401 -12.27 35.02 -25.90
CA VAL A 401 -11.66 34.63 -27.19
C VAL A 401 -10.12 34.58 -26.98
N LEU A 402 -9.36 33.94 -27.87
CA LEU A 402 -7.90 33.93 -27.81
C LEU A 402 -7.30 35.09 -28.62
N ASP A 403 -6.39 35.84 -27.99
CA ASP A 403 -5.67 36.93 -28.65
C ASP A 403 -4.83 36.39 -29.82
N GLY A 404 -5.12 36.86 -31.03
CA GLY A 404 -4.41 36.47 -32.26
C GLY A 404 -4.94 35.22 -32.98
N ILE A 405 -6.05 34.61 -32.52
CA ILE A 405 -6.71 33.50 -33.24
C ILE A 405 -8.18 33.86 -33.50
N THR A 406 -8.53 34.03 -34.77
CA THR A 406 -9.89 34.35 -35.20
C THR A 406 -10.75 33.09 -35.34
N ALA A 407 -12.08 33.25 -35.41
CA ALA A 407 -12.97 32.14 -35.76
C ALA A 407 -12.76 31.62 -37.20
N TRP A 408 -12.19 32.46 -38.09
CA TRP A 408 -11.81 32.06 -39.44
C TRP A 408 -10.61 31.12 -39.46
N ASP A 409 -9.63 31.29 -38.56
CA ASP A 409 -8.48 30.38 -38.43
C ASP A 409 -8.95 28.99 -37.99
N VAL A 410 -9.84 28.93 -37.00
CA VAL A 410 -10.44 27.68 -36.49
C VAL A 410 -11.27 26.97 -37.59
N LEU A 411 -12.06 27.72 -38.36
CA LEU A 411 -12.78 27.21 -39.52
C LEU A 411 -11.83 26.68 -40.61
N THR A 412 -10.72 27.37 -40.88
CA THR A 412 -9.76 26.97 -41.92
C THR A 412 -9.14 25.61 -41.60
N GLU A 413 -8.75 25.38 -40.34
CA GLU A 413 -8.22 24.09 -39.91
C GLU A 413 -9.29 22.98 -39.80
N PHE A 414 -10.54 23.34 -39.50
CA PHE A 414 -11.69 22.43 -39.63
C PHE A 414 -11.85 21.92 -41.08
N VAL A 415 -11.93 22.83 -42.05
CA VAL A 415 -12.09 22.50 -43.47
C VAL A 415 -10.93 21.64 -43.96
N ARG A 416 -9.70 21.97 -43.55
CA ARG A 416 -8.54 21.15 -43.90
C ARG A 416 -8.60 19.77 -43.27
N SER A 417 -8.82 19.63 -41.95
CA SER A 417 -8.84 18.32 -41.31
C SER A 417 -9.85 17.38 -41.97
N ALA A 418 -11.03 17.90 -42.36
CA ALA A 418 -12.00 17.17 -43.15
C ALA A 418 -11.45 16.73 -44.52
N VAL A 419 -10.84 17.64 -45.30
CA VAL A 419 -10.20 17.31 -46.59
C VAL A 419 -9.12 16.23 -46.45
N GLU A 420 -8.20 16.38 -45.49
CA GLU A 420 -7.13 15.40 -45.22
C GLU A 420 -7.67 14.02 -44.80
N SER A 421 -8.88 13.96 -44.24
CA SER A 421 -9.54 12.70 -43.87
C SER A 421 -10.36 12.08 -45.00
N SER A 422 -10.74 12.85 -46.03
CA SER A 422 -11.71 12.46 -47.07
C SER A 422 -11.36 11.10 -47.70
N ASP A 423 -10.15 10.98 -48.25
CA ASP A 423 -9.67 9.79 -48.95
C ASP A 423 -9.28 8.64 -48.00
N ALA A 424 -9.11 8.94 -46.71
CA ALA A 424 -8.79 7.98 -45.65
C ALA A 424 -10.03 7.42 -44.93
N ILE A 425 -11.20 8.00 -45.16
CA ILE A 425 -12.52 7.52 -44.70
C ILE A 425 -13.24 6.77 -45.82
N PHE A 426 -13.26 7.33 -47.04
CA PHE A 426 -13.92 6.71 -48.20
C PHE A 426 -12.95 6.46 -49.35
N GLN A 427 -12.86 5.21 -49.80
CA GLN A 427 -12.36 4.93 -51.15
C GLN A 427 -13.43 5.32 -52.17
N GLY A 428 -13.15 6.33 -52.99
CA GLY A 428 -13.85 6.52 -54.25
C GLY A 428 -13.48 5.41 -55.25
N ASP A 429 -14.45 4.96 -56.05
CA ASP A 429 -14.17 4.08 -57.19
C ASP A 429 -13.49 4.90 -58.31
N TYR A 430 -12.16 4.98 -58.23
CA TYR A 430 -11.31 5.57 -59.26
C TYR A 430 -11.25 4.73 -60.55
N GLY A 431 -11.89 3.56 -60.60
CA GLY A 431 -11.70 2.51 -61.61
C GLY A 431 -12.93 2.15 -62.47
N SER A 432 -14.04 2.89 -62.42
CA SER A 432 -15.18 2.60 -63.29
C SER A 432 -16.05 3.78 -63.74
N ARG A 433 -16.83 3.52 -64.81
CA ARG A 433 -17.60 4.51 -65.56
C ARG A 433 -18.68 5.20 -64.71
N GLY A 434 -18.39 6.40 -64.21
CA GLY A 434 -19.40 7.30 -63.61
C GLY A 434 -19.05 7.89 -62.25
N GLY A 435 -17.78 7.85 -61.82
CA GLY A 435 -17.36 8.22 -60.46
C GLY A 435 -17.85 9.59 -59.95
N GLU A 436 -18.64 9.55 -58.88
CA GLU A 436 -18.92 10.69 -57.99
C GLU A 436 -17.66 10.99 -57.15
N THR A 437 -16.92 12.05 -57.47
CA THR A 437 -15.76 12.48 -56.65
C THR A 437 -16.20 13.23 -55.39
N ARG A 438 -16.70 12.47 -54.41
CA ARG A 438 -17.01 12.92 -53.04
C ARG A 438 -15.72 13.39 -52.37
N THR A 439 -15.53 14.71 -52.31
CA THR A 439 -14.27 15.32 -51.89
C THR A 439 -14.51 16.36 -50.80
N GLY A 440 -13.73 16.29 -49.71
CA GLY A 440 -13.81 17.24 -48.60
C GLY A 440 -14.76 16.79 -47.49
N LEU A 441 -15.78 17.60 -47.19
CA LEU A 441 -16.57 17.48 -45.96
C LEU A 441 -17.76 16.51 -46.06
N GLU A 442 -18.23 16.22 -47.28
CA GLU A 442 -19.39 15.35 -47.55
C GLU A 442 -19.29 13.94 -46.90
N PRO A 443 -18.13 13.25 -46.88
CA PRO A 443 -17.89 12.05 -46.06
C PRO A 443 -18.41 12.11 -44.62
N LEU A 444 -18.15 13.21 -43.90
CA LEU A 444 -18.57 13.37 -42.50
C LEU A 444 -20.04 13.76 -42.41
N ILE A 445 -20.54 14.59 -43.33
CA ILE A 445 -21.97 14.96 -43.37
C ILE A 445 -22.85 13.73 -43.62
N GLN A 446 -22.40 12.79 -44.47
CA GLN A 446 -23.12 11.56 -44.80
C GLN A 446 -23.22 10.55 -43.64
N THR A 447 -22.39 10.65 -42.59
CA THR A 447 -22.57 9.83 -41.37
C THR A 447 -23.73 10.32 -40.50
N VAL A 448 -24.06 11.61 -40.55
CA VAL A 448 -25.18 12.22 -39.84
C VAL A 448 -26.47 12.17 -40.67
N VAL A 449 -26.39 12.54 -41.95
CA VAL A 449 -27.53 12.62 -42.88
C VAL A 449 -27.19 11.96 -44.22
N SER A 450 -27.61 10.71 -44.39
CA SER A 450 -27.42 9.97 -45.65
C SER A 450 -28.37 10.42 -46.77
N LYS A 451 -29.61 10.84 -46.41
CA LYS A 451 -30.58 11.51 -47.29
C LYS A 451 -31.46 12.44 -46.44
N GLY A 452 -31.67 13.67 -46.90
CA GLY A 452 -32.47 14.68 -46.21
C GLY A 452 -32.75 15.90 -47.09
N HIS A 453 -33.55 16.83 -46.58
CA HIS A 453 -33.77 18.16 -47.16
C HIS A 453 -32.58 19.09 -46.89
N ALA A 454 -32.66 20.32 -47.40
CA ALA A 454 -31.64 21.35 -47.18
C ALA A 454 -31.34 21.61 -45.70
N GLU A 455 -32.39 21.67 -44.87
CA GLU A 455 -32.29 21.95 -43.43
C GLU A 455 -31.53 20.84 -42.68
N ASP A 456 -31.77 19.57 -43.03
CA ASP A 456 -31.08 18.41 -42.45
C ASP A 456 -29.55 18.49 -42.70
N ARG A 457 -29.16 18.88 -43.93
CA ARG A 457 -27.74 19.07 -44.29
C ARG A 457 -27.10 20.27 -43.58
N VAL A 458 -27.84 21.34 -43.33
CA VAL A 458 -27.37 22.49 -42.54
C VAL A 458 -27.14 22.10 -41.08
N ALA A 459 -28.06 21.35 -40.49
CA ALA A 459 -27.91 20.83 -39.13
C ALA A 459 -26.68 19.91 -39.00
N ALA A 460 -26.51 18.98 -39.93
CA ALA A 460 -25.34 18.09 -40.01
C ALA A 460 -24.02 18.86 -40.17
N LEU A 461 -23.98 19.90 -41.01
CA LEU A 461 -22.81 20.77 -41.17
C LEU A 461 -22.42 21.46 -39.85
N SER A 462 -23.39 22.01 -39.13
CA SER A 462 -23.15 22.69 -37.84
C SER A 462 -22.75 21.70 -36.72
N GLU A 463 -23.27 20.47 -36.76
CA GLU A 463 -22.87 19.38 -35.86
C GLU A 463 -21.44 18.89 -36.11
N VAL A 464 -21.11 18.54 -37.36
CA VAL A 464 -19.76 18.10 -37.76
C VAL A 464 -18.74 19.20 -37.48
N PHE A 465 -19.09 20.48 -37.70
CA PHE A 465 -18.24 21.61 -37.30
C PHE A 465 -17.95 21.61 -35.79
N GLY A 466 -18.98 21.54 -34.94
CA GLY A 466 -18.81 21.55 -33.48
C GLY A 466 -17.97 20.38 -32.96
N LEU A 467 -18.17 19.18 -33.51
CA LEU A 467 -17.42 17.98 -33.14
C LEU A 467 -15.95 18.05 -33.58
N VAL A 468 -15.67 18.38 -34.85
CA VAL A 468 -14.29 18.46 -35.35
C VAL A 468 -13.53 19.64 -34.74
N THR A 469 -14.16 20.81 -34.54
CA THR A 469 -13.49 21.96 -33.91
C THR A 469 -13.20 21.73 -32.43
N ALA A 470 -14.01 20.94 -31.71
CA ALA A 470 -13.64 20.46 -30.38
C ALA A 470 -12.38 19.56 -30.42
N GLN A 471 -12.28 18.65 -31.39
CA GLN A 471 -11.07 17.84 -31.58
C GLN A 471 -9.85 18.69 -31.98
N VAL A 472 -10.02 19.75 -32.77
CA VAL A 472 -8.96 20.72 -33.09
C VAL A 472 -8.53 21.49 -31.85
N ALA A 473 -9.48 21.98 -31.03
CA ALA A 473 -9.17 22.74 -29.82
C ALA A 473 -8.43 21.88 -28.77
N ASP A 474 -8.84 20.63 -28.59
CA ASP A 474 -8.20 19.65 -27.72
C ASP A 474 -6.73 19.39 -28.11
N GLN A 475 -6.45 19.28 -29.42
CA GLN A 475 -5.14 18.88 -29.94
C GLN A 475 -4.20 20.05 -30.22
N TYR A 476 -4.72 21.23 -30.55
CA TYR A 476 -3.95 22.35 -31.11
C TYR A 476 -4.13 23.71 -30.41
N LEU A 477 -5.15 23.90 -29.54
CA LEU A 477 -5.35 25.16 -28.79
C LEU A 477 -4.96 25.09 -27.30
N ARG A 478 -4.69 23.89 -26.78
CA ARG A 478 -4.21 23.67 -25.40
C ARG A 478 -2.68 23.62 -25.36
N GLN A 479 -2.10 24.31 -24.38
CA GLN A 479 -0.66 24.24 -24.05
C GLN A 479 -0.48 23.75 -22.61
N ALA A 480 0.56 22.96 -22.34
CA ALA A 480 0.84 22.43 -21.00
C ALA A 480 1.03 23.56 -19.97
N ALA A 481 0.34 23.46 -18.83
CA ALA A 481 0.34 24.42 -17.72
C ALA A 481 0.15 23.67 -16.40
N GLU A 482 0.66 24.18 -15.28
CA GLU A 482 0.42 23.57 -13.95
C GLU A 482 -0.16 24.60 -12.98
N GLU A 483 -1.48 24.60 -12.83
CA GLU A 483 -2.19 25.50 -11.91
C GLU A 483 -2.95 24.73 -10.82
N PRO A 484 -2.85 25.15 -9.54
CA PRO A 484 -3.55 24.48 -8.44
C PRO A 484 -5.04 24.84 -8.44
N LEU A 485 -5.89 23.81 -8.46
CA LEU A 485 -7.34 23.94 -8.54
C LEU A 485 -8.02 23.28 -7.33
N ALA A 486 -9.11 23.89 -6.84
CA ALA A 486 -9.98 23.30 -5.84
C ALA A 486 -11.17 22.62 -6.52
N GLY A 487 -11.47 21.38 -6.14
CA GLY A 487 -12.63 20.64 -6.64
C GLY A 487 -13.08 19.54 -5.71
N THR A 488 -14.12 18.81 -6.09
CA THR A 488 -14.64 17.67 -5.35
C THR A 488 -14.07 16.35 -5.86
N THR A 489 -13.84 15.38 -4.98
CA THR A 489 -13.51 13.99 -5.38
C THR A 489 -14.28 13.00 -4.54
N THR A 490 -14.86 11.98 -5.17
CA THR A 490 -15.29 10.74 -4.51
C THR A 490 -14.23 9.67 -4.65
N ALA A 491 -13.95 8.92 -3.59
CA ALA A 491 -12.98 7.82 -3.62
C ALA A 491 -13.37 6.71 -2.65
N VAL A 492 -13.37 5.47 -3.14
CA VAL A 492 -13.51 4.24 -2.32
C VAL A 492 -12.18 3.98 -1.63
N GLU A 493 -12.07 4.33 -0.35
CA GLU A 493 -10.84 4.14 0.44
C GLU A 493 -11.03 3.05 1.51
N ASN A 494 -10.02 2.21 1.69
CA ASN A 494 -9.88 1.42 2.90
C ASN A 494 -9.37 2.34 4.02
N ARG A 495 -10.17 2.53 5.07
CA ARG A 495 -9.87 3.46 6.18
C ARG A 495 -9.95 2.75 7.52
N LEU A 496 -9.11 3.20 8.45
CA LEU A 496 -9.09 2.70 9.83
C LEU A 496 -10.19 3.36 10.64
N ILE A 497 -11.19 2.59 11.06
CA ILE A 497 -12.26 3.01 11.97
C ILE A 497 -11.99 2.50 13.39
N VAL A 498 -12.37 3.28 14.40
CA VAL A 498 -12.31 2.86 15.80
C VAL A 498 -13.50 1.95 16.13
N SER A 499 -13.24 0.72 16.59
CA SER A 499 -14.30 -0.19 17.03
C SER A 499 -14.96 0.33 18.31
N THR A 500 -16.27 0.58 18.26
CA THR A 500 -17.09 1.02 19.40
C THR A 500 -17.02 0.03 20.57
N ALA A 501 -16.97 -1.27 20.29
CA ALA A 501 -16.90 -2.31 21.33
C ALA A 501 -15.54 -2.30 22.04
N SER A 502 -14.45 -2.20 21.29
CA SER A 502 -13.09 -2.13 21.83
C SER A 502 -12.83 -0.81 22.57
N PHE A 503 -13.33 0.31 22.03
CA PHE A 503 -13.27 1.63 22.67
C PHE A 503 -13.97 1.63 24.04
N ALA A 504 -15.25 1.22 24.10
CA ALA A 504 -16.01 1.19 25.35
C ALA A 504 -15.36 0.28 26.41
N LEU A 505 -14.76 -0.84 25.98
CA LEU A 505 -14.01 -1.73 26.85
C LEU A 505 -12.74 -1.05 27.39
N LEU A 506 -11.92 -0.41 26.55
CA LEU A 506 -10.69 0.28 26.98
C LEU A 506 -10.97 1.44 27.93
N GLU A 507 -11.98 2.27 27.64
CA GLU A 507 -12.42 3.35 28.54
C GLU A 507 -12.81 2.80 29.93
N SER A 508 -13.62 1.73 29.97
CA SER A 508 -14.00 1.11 31.24
C SER A 508 -12.80 0.60 32.05
N MET A 509 -11.73 0.15 31.38
CA MET A 509 -10.50 -0.33 32.02
C MET A 509 -9.58 0.81 32.46
N LEU A 510 -9.48 1.90 31.70
CA LEU A 510 -8.73 3.09 32.11
C LEU A 510 -9.40 3.82 33.29
N LEU A 511 -10.73 3.91 33.31
CA LEU A 511 -11.49 4.43 34.43
C LEU A 511 -11.28 3.56 35.69
N LEU A 512 -11.31 2.23 35.54
CA LEU A 512 -10.98 1.30 36.63
C LEU A 512 -9.54 1.48 37.14
N LEU A 513 -8.57 1.72 36.26
CA LEU A 513 -7.18 2.02 36.63
C LEU A 513 -7.05 3.36 37.40
N CYS A 514 -7.80 4.39 37.00
CA CYS A 514 -7.89 5.65 37.74
C CYS A 514 -8.41 5.42 39.17
N LEU A 515 -9.47 4.62 39.33
CA LEU A 515 -10.02 4.27 40.65
C LEU A 515 -9.03 3.47 41.50
N ILE A 516 -8.31 2.50 40.92
CA ILE A 516 -7.30 1.71 41.63
C ILE A 516 -6.11 2.57 42.07
N ALA A 517 -5.62 3.48 41.23
CA ALA A 517 -4.54 4.40 41.60
C ALA A 517 -4.99 5.47 42.61
N GLY A 518 -6.22 5.97 42.51
CA GLY A 518 -6.84 6.84 43.52
C GLY A 518 -6.96 6.14 44.88
N TYR A 519 -7.33 4.86 44.90
CA TYR A 519 -7.33 4.05 46.11
C TYR A 519 -5.91 3.85 46.69
N LEU A 520 -4.92 3.60 45.82
CA LEU A 520 -3.51 3.49 46.21
C LEU A 520 -2.98 4.79 46.84
N LEU A 521 -3.40 5.99 46.40
CA LEU A 521 -3.02 7.27 47.04
C LEU A 521 -3.41 7.35 48.53
N VAL A 522 -4.53 6.73 48.90
CA VAL A 522 -5.01 6.67 50.28
C VAL A 522 -4.20 5.64 51.08
N VAL A 523 -4.07 4.42 50.57
CA VAL A 523 -3.46 3.29 51.31
C VAL A 523 -1.93 3.38 51.40
N SER A 524 -1.24 3.82 50.34
CA SER A 524 0.23 3.90 50.26
C SER A 524 0.90 4.83 51.27
N SER A 525 0.14 5.73 51.90
CA SER A 525 0.63 6.64 52.94
C SER A 525 1.11 5.94 54.22
N LYS A 526 0.79 4.63 54.39
CA LYS A 526 1.20 3.79 55.52
C LYS A 526 2.59 3.20 55.26
N ALA A 527 3.63 3.88 55.71
CA ALA A 527 5.00 3.37 55.72
C ALA A 527 5.21 2.31 56.83
N GLY A 528 6.03 1.29 56.59
CA GLY A 528 6.19 0.14 57.49
C GLY A 528 7.62 -0.27 57.86
N THR A 529 8.66 0.33 57.27
CA THR A 529 10.07 0.01 57.53
C THR A 529 10.93 1.26 57.72
N SER A 530 12.10 1.11 58.35
CA SER A 530 13.13 2.16 58.43
C SER A 530 13.88 2.36 57.10
N CYS A 531 14.15 1.29 56.35
CA CYS A 531 14.89 1.31 55.08
C CYS A 531 14.33 0.31 54.04
N ASP A 532 14.98 0.23 52.87
CA ASP A 532 14.68 -0.79 51.86
C ASP A 532 15.21 -2.17 52.29
N THR A 533 14.29 -3.09 52.56
CA THR A 533 14.58 -4.47 52.96
C THR A 533 14.68 -5.45 51.78
N SER A 534 14.61 -4.99 50.52
CA SER A 534 14.70 -5.87 49.35
C SER A 534 16.12 -6.38 49.05
N THR A 535 17.15 -5.75 49.63
CA THR A 535 18.55 -6.22 49.61
C THR A 535 18.88 -6.97 50.89
N LEU A 536 19.67 -8.05 50.81
CA LEU A 536 20.09 -8.80 52.00
C LEU A 536 20.82 -7.92 53.03
N ALA A 537 21.66 -6.97 52.58
CA ALA A 537 22.30 -5.98 53.47
C ALA A 537 21.28 -5.11 54.23
N GLY A 538 20.20 -4.68 53.57
CA GLY A 538 19.14 -3.87 54.18
C GLY A 538 18.24 -4.66 55.13
N LEU A 539 17.99 -5.93 54.83
CA LEU A 539 17.32 -6.84 55.77
C LEU A 539 18.23 -7.13 56.98
N ALA A 540 19.52 -7.42 56.76
CA ALA A 540 20.51 -7.65 57.81
C ALA A 540 20.63 -6.45 58.77
N ALA A 541 20.59 -5.22 58.25
CA ALA A 541 20.63 -4.01 59.09
C ALA A 541 19.44 -3.93 60.08
N VAL A 542 18.23 -4.28 59.65
CA VAL A 542 17.05 -4.36 60.54
C VAL A 542 17.15 -5.57 61.50
N LEU A 543 17.68 -6.70 61.04
CA LEU A 543 17.80 -7.91 61.85
C LEU A 543 18.87 -7.80 62.95
N ALA A 544 19.96 -7.06 62.71
CA ALA A 544 21.01 -6.77 63.69
C ALA A 544 20.48 -6.10 64.98
N ARG A 545 19.33 -5.42 64.89
CA ARG A 545 18.65 -4.76 66.01
C ARG A 545 17.44 -5.56 66.55
N SER A 546 17.10 -6.71 65.96
CA SER A 546 15.87 -7.47 66.19
C SER A 546 16.06 -8.78 66.98
N GLY A 547 16.92 -8.74 68.02
CA GLY A 547 17.31 -9.92 68.81
C GLY A 547 16.18 -10.87 69.26
N PRO A 548 15.06 -10.39 69.84
CA PRO A 548 13.96 -11.27 70.28
C PRO A 548 13.31 -12.06 69.14
N ALA A 549 13.13 -11.43 67.97
CA ALA A 549 12.62 -12.11 66.79
C ALA A 549 13.66 -13.07 66.19
N LEU A 550 14.96 -12.83 66.42
CA LEU A 550 16.05 -13.62 65.88
C LEU A 550 16.28 -14.94 66.63
N SER A 551 16.16 -14.96 67.96
CA SER A 551 16.29 -16.19 68.77
C SER A 551 15.25 -17.26 68.39
N ASN A 552 14.02 -16.81 68.08
CA ASN A 552 12.94 -17.65 67.56
C ASN A 552 13.28 -18.30 66.19
N LEU A 553 14.25 -17.74 65.46
CA LEU A 553 14.71 -18.19 64.14
C LEU A 553 16.08 -18.90 64.18
N ASP A 554 16.75 -18.97 65.32
CA ASP A 554 18.12 -19.49 65.42
C ASP A 554 18.20 -21.00 65.13
N GLY A 555 19.28 -21.42 64.47
CA GLY A 555 19.45 -22.76 63.90
C GLY A 555 18.47 -23.12 62.76
N ALA A 556 17.49 -22.27 62.43
CA ALA A 556 16.45 -22.60 61.44
C ALA A 556 16.91 -22.43 59.96
N GLY A 557 18.20 -22.21 59.73
CA GLY A 557 18.86 -22.16 58.41
C GLY A 557 18.41 -23.20 57.40
N LYS A 558 18.56 -24.46 57.79
CA LYS A 558 18.32 -25.63 56.94
C LYS A 558 16.86 -26.12 56.95
N THR A 559 15.99 -25.59 57.82
CA THR A 559 14.62 -26.11 57.98
C THR A 559 13.75 -25.77 56.77
N SER A 560 12.81 -26.67 56.45
CA SER A 560 11.82 -26.43 55.40
C SER A 560 10.78 -25.41 55.84
N GLU A 561 10.14 -24.73 54.88
CA GLU A 561 9.09 -23.73 55.13
C GLU A 561 7.95 -24.25 56.02
N LYS A 562 7.56 -25.53 55.88
CA LYS A 562 6.57 -26.18 56.75
C LYS A 562 7.07 -26.31 58.20
N ALA A 563 8.31 -26.76 58.39
CA ALA A 563 8.89 -26.93 59.73
C ALA A 563 9.09 -25.56 60.42
N LEU A 564 9.52 -24.55 59.67
CA LEU A 564 9.60 -23.16 60.13
C LEU A 564 8.21 -22.60 60.51
N GLY A 565 7.19 -22.87 59.69
CA GLY A 565 5.80 -22.50 59.98
C GLY A 565 5.24 -23.14 61.26
N ASN A 566 5.57 -24.40 61.52
CA ASN A 566 5.19 -25.08 62.76
C ASN A 566 5.94 -24.51 63.98
N ARG A 567 7.26 -24.27 63.88
CA ARG A 567 8.08 -23.67 64.96
C ARG A 567 7.56 -22.30 65.38
N LEU A 568 7.09 -21.50 64.42
CA LEU A 568 6.59 -20.14 64.67
C LEU A 568 5.07 -20.05 64.89
N GLN A 569 4.35 -21.17 65.04
CA GLN A 569 2.89 -21.18 65.11
C GLN A 569 2.31 -20.47 66.34
N LYS A 570 3.03 -20.46 67.47
CA LYS A 570 2.63 -19.82 68.74
C LYS A 570 3.27 -18.44 68.98
N VAL A 571 3.94 -17.87 67.97
CA VAL A 571 4.70 -16.62 68.11
C VAL A 571 4.07 -15.55 67.22
N GLU A 572 3.76 -14.41 67.83
CA GLU A 572 3.29 -13.22 67.13
C GLU A 572 4.41 -12.17 67.01
N PHE A 573 4.41 -11.44 65.89
CA PHE A 573 5.46 -10.48 65.54
C PHE A 573 4.90 -9.08 65.30
N ARG A 574 5.65 -8.06 65.70
CA ARG A 574 5.35 -6.64 65.53
C ARG A 574 6.63 -5.87 65.20
N THR A 575 6.54 -4.76 64.47
CA THR A 575 7.64 -3.78 64.36
C THR A 575 7.43 -2.61 65.32
N ASN A 576 8.52 -2.17 65.95
CA ASN A 576 8.50 -1.10 66.94
C ASN A 576 9.70 -0.16 66.76
N ILE A 577 9.55 1.09 67.22
CA ILE A 577 10.63 2.09 67.28
C ILE A 577 10.88 2.37 68.76
N VAL A 578 12.02 1.92 69.26
CA VAL A 578 12.43 2.04 70.66
C VAL A 578 13.61 3.02 70.73
N SER A 579 13.71 3.81 71.80
CA SER A 579 14.90 4.64 72.02
C SER A 579 15.94 3.82 72.77
N ASP A 580 17.14 3.72 72.20
CA ASP A 580 18.28 2.96 72.71
C ASP A 580 19.50 3.88 72.69
N GLU A 581 20.14 4.08 73.84
CA GLU A 581 21.22 5.07 74.04
C GLU A 581 20.90 6.51 73.52
N GLY A 582 19.61 6.87 73.46
CA GLY A 582 19.13 8.15 72.90
C GLY A 582 18.98 8.19 71.38
N GLN A 583 19.42 7.15 70.66
CA GLN A 583 19.14 6.94 69.24
C GLN A 583 17.77 6.24 69.06
N PRO A 584 17.01 6.51 67.98
CA PRO A 584 15.81 5.75 67.67
C PRO A 584 16.16 4.47 66.90
N VAL A 585 15.89 3.29 67.45
CA VAL A 585 16.19 1.99 66.83
C VAL A 585 14.90 1.34 66.31
N PHE A 586 14.94 0.86 65.06
CA PHE A 586 13.82 0.11 64.46
C PHE A 586 14.07 -1.40 64.58
N ARG A 587 13.18 -2.10 65.31
CA ARG A 587 13.33 -3.54 65.58
C ARG A 587 12.04 -4.34 65.40
N ILE A 588 12.19 -5.62 65.10
CA ILE A 588 11.11 -6.61 65.14
C ILE A 588 11.07 -7.20 66.55
N GLU A 589 9.90 -7.12 67.19
CA GLU A 589 9.60 -7.69 68.49
C GLU A 589 8.72 -8.93 68.31
N SER A 590 8.91 -9.91 69.18
CA SER A 590 8.15 -11.15 69.22
C SER A 590 7.60 -11.39 70.62
N ALA A 591 6.38 -11.90 70.69
CA ALA A 591 5.71 -12.32 71.91
C ALA A 591 5.07 -13.69 71.69
N THR A 592 4.95 -14.50 72.75
CA THR A 592 4.05 -15.65 72.70
C THR A 592 2.60 -15.17 72.68
N THR A 593 1.67 -16.01 72.20
CA THR A 593 0.24 -15.67 72.12
C THR A 593 -0.38 -15.34 73.50
N GLU A 594 0.22 -15.80 74.60
CA GLU A 594 -0.22 -15.53 75.97
C GLU A 594 0.29 -14.15 76.46
N GLU A 595 1.55 -13.81 76.19
CA GLU A 595 2.14 -12.50 76.53
C GLU A 595 1.56 -11.34 75.71
N ALA A 596 1.06 -11.62 74.49
CA ALA A 596 0.57 -10.61 73.56
C ALA A 596 -0.75 -9.94 73.99
N ASN A 597 -1.53 -10.54 74.91
CA ASN A 597 -2.84 -10.04 75.37
C ASN A 597 -3.03 -10.13 76.90
N PRO A 598 -2.35 -9.30 77.71
CA PRO A 598 -2.46 -9.31 79.18
C PRO A 598 -3.79 -8.75 79.74
N LEU A 599 -4.80 -8.47 78.90
CA LEU A 599 -6.07 -7.84 79.27
C LEU A 599 -7.32 -8.65 78.86
N LEU A 600 -7.19 -9.96 78.64
CA LEU A 600 -8.33 -10.82 78.25
C LEU A 600 -8.28 -12.22 78.88
N SER A 601 -7.94 -12.27 80.17
CA SER A 601 -7.94 -13.48 80.99
C SER A 601 -9.32 -13.76 81.63
N GLU A 602 -10.39 -13.81 80.83
CA GLU A 602 -11.69 -14.33 81.26
C GLU A 602 -12.34 -15.14 80.13
N VAL A 603 -12.90 -16.30 80.45
CA VAL A 603 -13.19 -17.37 79.47
C VAL A 603 -14.64 -17.35 79.00
N ARG A 604 -14.85 -17.23 77.69
CA ARG A 604 -15.99 -17.85 76.98
C ARG A 604 -15.60 -18.41 75.60
N PRO A 605 -16.05 -19.63 75.25
CA PRO A 605 -15.80 -20.23 73.93
C PRO A 605 -16.96 -19.96 72.95
N GLU A 606 -16.89 -18.86 72.21
CA GLU A 606 -17.83 -18.50 71.12
C GLU A 606 -17.06 -17.90 69.94
N ALA A 607 -17.19 -18.38 68.70
CA ALA A 607 -17.79 -19.63 68.23
C ALA A 607 -17.09 -20.10 66.94
N GLU A 608 -17.01 -21.42 66.71
CA GLU A 608 -16.70 -21.94 65.38
C GLU A 608 -17.89 -21.68 64.45
N MET A 609 -17.76 -20.73 63.53
CA MET A 609 -18.79 -20.48 62.52
C MET A 609 -18.81 -21.63 61.52
N GLY A 610 -19.78 -22.53 61.69
CA GLY A 610 -19.81 -23.84 61.03
C GLY A 610 -19.79 -23.81 59.49
N ASP A 611 -19.08 -24.77 58.90
CA ASP A 611 -18.99 -24.98 57.45
C ASP A 611 -20.35 -25.43 56.88
N SER A 612 -21.16 -24.47 56.44
CA SER A 612 -22.53 -24.72 55.97
C SER A 612 -22.91 -23.85 54.76
N THR A 613 -22.18 -24.00 53.66
CA THR A 613 -22.76 -23.70 52.32
C THR A 613 -22.11 -24.54 51.21
N GLU A 614 -22.57 -25.79 51.07
CA GLU A 614 -22.18 -26.68 49.97
C GLU A 614 -22.71 -26.21 48.60
N ARG A 615 -22.09 -25.17 47.99
CA ARG A 615 -22.44 -24.80 46.59
C ARG A 615 -21.31 -24.31 45.69
N HIS A 616 -20.04 -24.43 46.07
CA HIS A 616 -18.89 -24.10 45.20
C HIS A 616 -17.82 -25.22 45.08
N SER A 617 -18.24 -26.48 45.19
CA SER A 617 -17.33 -27.64 45.04
C SER A 617 -16.67 -27.71 43.65
N SER A 618 -17.36 -27.31 42.58
CA SER A 618 -16.82 -27.27 41.21
C SER A 618 -15.61 -26.34 41.08
N TRP A 619 -15.74 -25.06 41.47
CA TRP A 619 -14.63 -24.09 41.43
C TRP A 619 -13.44 -24.50 42.30
N ARG A 620 -13.70 -25.10 43.48
CA ARG A 620 -12.64 -25.62 44.35
C ARG A 620 -11.94 -26.82 43.73
N LYS A 621 -12.66 -27.71 43.01
CA LYS A 621 -12.07 -28.81 42.22
C LYS A 621 -11.30 -28.29 41.00
N PHE A 622 -11.82 -27.31 40.26
CA PHE A 622 -11.16 -26.72 39.08
C PHE A 622 -9.83 -26.06 39.45
N PHE A 623 -9.80 -25.19 40.46
CA PHE A 623 -8.56 -24.56 40.94
C PHE A 623 -7.63 -25.52 41.68
N CYS A 624 -8.13 -26.62 42.28
CA CYS A 624 -7.26 -27.70 42.78
C CYS A 624 -6.78 -28.66 41.68
N SER A 625 -7.41 -28.68 40.50
CA SER A 625 -7.01 -29.49 39.33
C SER A 625 -5.91 -28.78 38.53
N MET A 626 -6.14 -27.52 38.12
CA MET A 626 -5.04 -26.66 37.62
C MET A 626 -3.96 -26.48 38.69
N GLY A 627 -4.36 -26.30 39.95
CA GLY A 627 -3.43 -26.31 41.08
C GLY A 627 -2.67 -27.63 41.23
N GLY A 628 -3.23 -28.76 40.81
CA GLY A 628 -2.57 -30.07 40.79
C GLY A 628 -1.46 -30.16 39.74
N LEU A 629 -1.63 -29.48 38.59
CA LEU A 629 -0.63 -29.42 37.52
C LEU A 629 0.64 -28.64 37.94
N PHE A 630 0.50 -27.64 38.82
CA PHE A 630 1.60 -26.75 39.24
C PHE A 630 2.04 -26.91 40.71
N ARG A 631 1.25 -27.57 41.58
CA ARG A 631 1.61 -27.80 42.98
C ARG A 631 2.43 -29.07 43.11
N ASN A 632 3.76 -28.92 43.03
CA ASN A 632 4.71 -29.92 43.49
C ASN A 632 4.28 -30.52 44.84
N LYS A 633 4.00 -31.83 44.87
CA LYS A 633 3.85 -32.56 46.14
C LYS A 633 5.20 -32.51 46.86
N ALA A 634 5.32 -31.60 47.82
CA ALA A 634 6.51 -31.43 48.63
C ALA A 634 6.75 -32.66 49.54
N LYS A 635 7.36 -33.70 48.95
CA LYS A 635 8.36 -34.54 49.62
C LYS A 635 9.48 -33.64 50.14
N GLU A 636 10.19 -34.09 51.17
CA GLU A 636 11.23 -33.34 51.86
C GLU A 636 12.40 -33.01 50.91
N GLY A 637 12.42 -31.78 50.40
CA GLY A 637 13.34 -31.39 49.32
C GLY A 637 13.43 -29.88 49.14
N LEU A 638 14.52 -29.46 48.52
CA LEU A 638 14.90 -28.06 48.37
C LEU A 638 13.94 -27.30 47.42
N TYR A 639 13.78 -26.02 47.71
CA TYR A 639 12.89 -25.08 47.04
C TYR A 639 13.26 -24.87 45.56
N GLN A 640 12.28 -25.00 44.67
CA GLN A 640 12.37 -24.70 43.23
C GLN A 640 11.03 -24.19 42.69
N PRO A 641 10.96 -22.97 42.10
CA PRO A 641 9.77 -22.49 41.40
C PRO A 641 9.61 -23.17 40.05
N PHE A 642 8.36 -23.39 39.60
CA PHE A 642 8.04 -24.17 38.39
C PHE A 642 8.83 -23.74 37.14
N ALA A 643 9.01 -22.43 36.92
CA ALA A 643 9.71 -21.88 35.75
C ALA A 643 11.18 -22.33 35.62
N VAL A 644 11.84 -22.76 36.71
CA VAL A 644 13.24 -23.23 36.72
C VAL A 644 13.32 -24.77 36.85
N THR A 645 12.18 -25.46 36.99
CA THR A 645 12.14 -26.93 36.98
C THR A 645 12.43 -27.49 35.58
N ILE A 646 12.93 -28.72 35.50
CA ILE A 646 13.20 -29.41 34.23
C ILE A 646 11.96 -29.44 33.30
N PRO A 647 10.75 -29.87 33.72
CA PRO A 647 9.58 -29.85 32.84
C PRO A 647 9.18 -28.43 32.42
N GLY A 648 9.28 -27.42 33.31
CA GLY A 648 9.02 -26.02 32.95
C GLY A 648 9.99 -25.50 31.89
N GLN A 649 11.29 -25.76 32.06
CA GLN A 649 12.31 -25.37 31.09
C GLN A 649 12.15 -26.09 29.74
N VAL A 650 11.85 -27.39 29.74
CA VAL A 650 11.65 -28.19 28.51
C VAL A 650 10.40 -27.73 27.76
N LEU A 651 9.28 -27.51 28.46
CA LEU A 651 8.05 -27.04 27.84
C LEU A 651 8.22 -25.63 27.23
N LEU A 652 9.01 -24.74 27.86
CA LEU A 652 9.34 -23.42 27.32
C LEU A 652 10.23 -23.50 26.07
N VAL A 653 11.23 -24.41 26.11
CA VAL A 653 12.11 -24.74 24.98
C VAL A 653 11.33 -25.30 23.79
N LEU A 654 10.25 -26.06 24.01
CA LEU A 654 9.41 -26.62 22.95
C LEU A 654 8.35 -25.63 22.44
N ALA A 655 7.79 -24.78 23.31
CA ALA A 655 6.74 -23.83 22.93
C ALA A 655 7.20 -22.78 21.93
N LEU A 656 8.44 -22.28 22.04
CA LEU A 656 9.01 -21.27 21.15
C LEU A 656 9.11 -21.73 19.68
N PRO A 657 9.79 -22.85 19.34
CA PRO A 657 9.83 -23.35 17.96
C PRO A 657 8.46 -23.87 17.49
N ALA A 658 7.61 -24.40 18.37
CA ALA A 658 6.25 -24.78 18.00
C ALA A 658 5.40 -23.58 17.53
N LEU A 659 5.55 -22.41 18.17
CA LEU A 659 4.90 -21.18 17.72
C LEU A 659 5.46 -20.68 16.39
N VAL A 660 6.79 -20.74 16.16
CA VAL A 660 7.39 -20.40 14.86
C VAL A 660 6.84 -21.30 13.74
N VAL A 661 6.81 -22.62 13.96
CA VAL A 661 6.23 -23.57 12.99
C VAL A 661 4.74 -23.33 12.77
N THR A 662 3.98 -22.97 13.82
CA THR A 662 2.56 -22.65 13.70
C THR A 662 2.33 -21.38 12.87
N LEU A 663 3.15 -20.35 13.05
CA LEU A 663 3.07 -19.08 12.30
C LEU A 663 3.39 -19.26 10.81
N GLU A 664 4.45 -20.00 10.47
CA GLU A 664 4.82 -20.32 9.09
C GLU A 664 3.79 -21.25 8.42
N LEU A 665 3.20 -22.21 9.15
CA LEU A 665 2.12 -23.07 8.63
C LEU A 665 0.84 -22.29 8.37
N LEU A 666 0.45 -21.38 9.27
CA LEU A 666 -0.68 -20.48 9.05
C LEU A 666 -0.40 -19.50 7.91
N TYR A 667 0.81 -18.96 7.79
CA TYR A 667 1.20 -18.10 6.67
C TYR A 667 1.08 -18.82 5.33
N ARG A 668 1.71 -20.00 5.18
CA ARG A 668 1.63 -20.81 3.95
C ARG A 668 0.19 -21.24 3.62
N ARG A 669 -0.65 -21.43 4.64
CA ARG A 669 -2.09 -21.68 4.42
C ARG A 669 -2.82 -20.43 3.94
N SER A 670 -2.58 -19.27 4.57
CA SER A 670 -3.15 -17.98 4.15
C SER A 670 -2.74 -17.59 2.72
N GLU A 671 -1.55 -18.01 2.29
CA GLU A 671 -1.00 -17.76 0.95
C GLU A 671 -1.59 -18.72 -0.09
N ARG A 672 -1.73 -20.02 0.24
CA ARG A 672 -2.33 -21.04 -0.63
C ARG A 672 -3.85 -20.91 -0.78
N ASP A 673 -4.57 -20.74 0.32
CA ASP A 673 -6.03 -20.85 0.37
C ASP A 673 -6.74 -19.52 0.05
N GLY A 674 -5.97 -18.45 -0.22
CA GLY A 674 -6.49 -17.10 -0.44
C GLY A 674 -7.10 -16.49 0.83
N GLY A 675 -6.32 -16.46 1.93
CA GLY A 675 -6.77 -16.07 3.26
C GLY A 675 -7.10 -17.26 4.17
N LEU A 676 -7.23 -17.00 5.48
CA LEU A 676 -7.45 -18.02 6.52
C LEU A 676 -8.93 -18.33 6.76
N VAL A 677 -9.74 -17.28 6.92
CA VAL A 677 -11.17 -17.36 7.27
C VAL A 677 -11.91 -16.20 6.63
N GLU A 678 -13.14 -16.47 6.21
CA GLU A 678 -14.09 -15.52 5.65
C GLU A 678 -14.91 -14.87 6.78
N ILE A 679 -15.01 -13.54 6.74
CA ILE A 679 -15.82 -12.73 7.63
C ILE A 679 -17.10 -12.38 6.86
N ASP A 680 -18.22 -12.84 7.41
CA ASP A 680 -19.56 -12.38 7.03
C ASP A 680 -19.98 -11.24 7.98
N ASP A 681 -20.54 -10.16 7.45
CA ASP A 681 -20.84 -8.92 8.19
C ASP A 681 -21.78 -9.12 9.40
N SER A 682 -22.56 -10.21 9.43
CA SER A 682 -23.38 -10.58 10.59
C SER A 682 -22.58 -11.02 11.82
N SER A 683 -21.31 -11.41 11.64
CA SER A 683 -20.61 -12.37 12.52
C SER A 683 -19.33 -11.84 13.18
N ASN A 684 -19.30 -10.55 13.54
CA ASN A 684 -18.19 -9.83 14.20
C ASN A 684 -17.41 -10.63 15.28
N ALA A 685 -18.05 -11.55 16.00
CA ALA A 685 -17.38 -12.44 16.96
C ALA A 685 -16.23 -13.27 16.37
N VAL A 686 -16.32 -13.70 15.09
CA VAL A 686 -15.28 -14.48 14.41
C VAL A 686 -14.00 -13.64 14.21
N TYR A 687 -14.16 -12.40 13.75
CA TYR A 687 -13.07 -11.44 13.59
C TYR A 687 -12.34 -11.17 14.92
N TYR A 688 -13.08 -10.92 16.00
CA TYR A 688 -12.49 -10.72 17.32
C TYR A 688 -11.80 -11.97 17.86
N ALA A 689 -12.34 -13.17 17.64
CA ALA A 689 -11.69 -14.41 18.07
C ALA A 689 -10.32 -14.59 17.39
N TRP A 690 -10.24 -14.42 16.07
CA TRP A 690 -8.98 -14.53 15.32
C TRP A 690 -7.98 -13.41 15.65
N THR A 691 -8.44 -12.23 16.04
CA THR A 691 -7.56 -11.11 16.45
C THR A 691 -7.02 -11.27 17.87
N TYR A 692 -7.85 -11.73 18.82
CA TYR A 692 -7.47 -11.86 20.22
C TYR A 692 -6.72 -13.15 20.57
N ILE A 693 -6.87 -14.25 19.81
CA ILE A 693 -6.15 -15.51 20.10
C ILE A 693 -4.62 -15.38 19.93
N PRO A 694 -4.07 -14.81 18.84
CA PRO A 694 -2.61 -14.65 18.68
C PRO A 694 -2.01 -13.69 19.71
N THR A 695 -2.68 -12.59 20.03
CA THR A 695 -2.20 -11.63 21.03
C THR A 695 -2.27 -12.20 22.44
N ALA A 696 -3.33 -12.95 22.79
CA ALA A 696 -3.42 -13.66 24.07
C ALA A 696 -2.38 -14.78 24.25
N THR A 697 -2.06 -15.54 23.19
CA THR A 697 -1.00 -16.57 23.28
C THR A 697 0.39 -15.96 23.44
N MET A 698 0.68 -14.85 22.75
CA MET A 698 1.93 -14.09 22.93
C MET A 698 2.03 -13.44 24.33
N VAL A 699 0.93 -12.91 24.88
CA VAL A 699 0.86 -12.47 26.29
C VAL A 699 1.15 -13.64 27.24
N GLY A 700 0.55 -14.82 27.01
CA GLY A 700 0.74 -16.02 27.84
C GLY A 700 2.20 -16.49 27.87
N LEU A 701 2.83 -16.59 26.70
CA LEU A 701 4.27 -16.87 26.56
C LEU A 701 5.10 -15.79 27.28
N GLY A 702 4.76 -14.52 27.09
CA GLY A 702 5.43 -13.38 27.70
C GLY A 702 5.40 -13.37 29.23
N LEU A 703 4.25 -13.68 29.83
CA LEU A 703 4.09 -13.84 31.28
C LEU A 703 4.95 -14.98 31.83
N TRP A 704 5.20 -16.00 31.02
CA TRP A 704 6.03 -17.13 31.43
C TRP A 704 7.54 -16.87 31.26
N LEU A 705 7.96 -16.20 30.18
CA LEU A 705 9.32 -15.70 29.98
C LEU A 705 9.71 -14.67 31.06
N THR A 706 8.80 -13.77 31.43
CA THR A 706 9.02 -12.81 32.51
C THR A 706 9.07 -13.50 33.88
N ALA A 707 8.27 -14.53 34.15
CA ALA A 707 8.39 -15.35 35.36
C ALA A 707 9.73 -16.13 35.43
N PHE A 708 10.26 -16.60 34.30
CA PHE A 708 11.60 -17.20 34.22
C PHE A 708 12.72 -16.16 34.46
N SER A 709 12.61 -14.96 33.87
CA SER A 709 13.49 -13.82 34.13
C SER A 709 13.47 -13.39 35.60
N TYR A 710 12.29 -13.33 36.22
CA TYR A 710 12.12 -13.01 37.64
C TYR A 710 12.78 -14.05 38.56
N THR A 711 12.47 -15.34 38.36
CA THR A 711 12.98 -16.41 39.23
C THR A 711 14.49 -16.62 39.10
N THR A 712 15.07 -16.39 37.93
CA THR A 712 16.53 -16.42 37.72
C THR A 712 17.24 -15.21 38.34
N LYS A 713 16.63 -14.01 38.28
CA LYS A 713 17.10 -12.81 39.02
C LYS A 713 17.03 -12.99 40.53
N LEU A 714 15.99 -13.65 41.05
CA LEU A 714 15.80 -13.94 42.48
C LEU A 714 16.87 -14.89 43.03
N LEU A 715 17.16 -15.97 42.30
CA LEU A 715 18.13 -16.99 42.73
C LEU A 715 19.59 -16.61 42.43
N GLY A 716 19.83 -15.61 41.56
CA GLY A 716 21.15 -15.13 41.16
C GLY A 716 22.12 -14.85 42.32
N PRO A 717 21.79 -13.96 43.28
CA PRO A 717 22.64 -13.67 44.43
C PRO A 717 22.98 -14.91 45.28
N TYR A 718 21.98 -15.76 45.56
CA TYR A 718 22.17 -17.00 46.30
C TYR A 718 23.07 -18.01 45.56
N SER A 719 23.01 -18.07 44.24
CA SER A 719 23.91 -18.91 43.42
C SER A 719 25.38 -18.44 43.45
N SER A 720 25.62 -17.19 43.84
CA SER A 720 26.97 -16.65 44.04
C SER A 720 27.44 -16.87 45.48
N LEU A 721 26.58 -16.63 46.48
CA LEU A 721 26.85 -16.98 47.88
C LEU A 721 27.15 -18.48 48.07
N TRP A 722 26.42 -19.36 47.40
CA TRP A 722 26.63 -20.83 47.49
C TRP A 722 27.96 -21.29 46.88
N ARG A 723 28.59 -20.48 46.00
CA ARG A 723 29.96 -20.72 45.50
C ARG A 723 31.05 -20.22 46.44
N GLY A 724 30.68 -19.44 47.47
CA GLY A 724 31.59 -18.86 48.45
C GLY A 724 32.40 -17.67 47.94
N ARG A 725 33.05 -16.97 48.89
CA ARG A 725 34.03 -15.89 48.64
C ARG A 725 33.56 -14.78 47.67
N ALA A 726 32.28 -14.40 47.72
CA ALA A 726 31.68 -13.44 46.77
C ALA A 726 31.49 -12.04 47.38
N PRO A 727 31.91 -10.94 46.72
CA PRO A 727 31.83 -9.59 47.28
C PRO A 727 30.37 -9.09 47.38
N ALA A 728 30.10 -8.21 48.34
CA ALA A 728 28.75 -7.68 48.62
C ALA A 728 28.06 -7.04 47.40
N GLU A 729 28.83 -6.40 46.53
CA GLU A 729 28.39 -5.74 45.29
C GLU A 729 27.83 -6.71 44.24
N THR A 730 27.91 -8.02 44.48
CA THR A 730 27.31 -9.08 43.66
C THR A 730 26.31 -9.98 44.42
N THR A 731 26.15 -9.78 45.73
CA THR A 731 25.40 -10.68 46.62
C THR A 731 24.51 -9.95 47.62
N MET A 732 25.09 -9.26 48.59
CA MET A 732 24.41 -8.60 49.70
C MET A 732 23.62 -7.36 49.28
N THR A 733 24.19 -6.55 48.39
CA THR A 733 23.69 -5.20 48.06
C THR A 733 23.05 -5.13 46.67
N GLU A 734 23.32 -6.08 45.79
CA GLU A 734 22.73 -6.13 44.45
C GLU A 734 21.30 -6.70 44.50
N ASN A 735 20.39 -6.14 43.69
CA ASN A 735 19.03 -6.67 43.54
C ASN A 735 18.50 -6.27 42.15
N TYR A 736 18.31 -7.25 41.27
CA TYR A 736 17.84 -7.05 39.90
C TYR A 736 16.29 -7.01 39.74
N LEU A 737 15.54 -7.21 40.83
CA LEU A 737 14.08 -7.36 40.84
C LEU A 737 13.35 -6.00 40.86
N HIS A 738 13.97 -4.98 41.46
CA HIS A 738 13.40 -3.62 41.57
C HIS A 738 13.87 -2.64 40.46
N THR A 739 14.72 -3.10 39.55
CA THR A 739 15.32 -2.29 38.47
C THR A 739 14.64 -2.54 37.12
N LEU A 740 14.44 -1.48 36.32
CA LEU A 740 13.93 -1.57 34.95
C LEU A 740 14.71 -2.60 34.12
N ALA A 741 14.01 -3.34 33.25
CA ALA A 741 14.55 -4.51 32.53
C ALA A 741 15.86 -4.20 31.79
N ILE A 742 15.90 -3.10 31.03
CA ILE A 742 17.07 -2.67 30.25
C ILE A 742 18.30 -2.35 31.12
N LEU A 743 18.11 -1.74 32.29
CA LEU A 743 19.19 -1.49 33.26
C LEU A 743 19.66 -2.79 33.93
N SER A 744 18.73 -3.72 34.20
CA SER A 744 19.08 -5.05 34.74
C SER A 744 19.92 -5.86 33.75
N LEU A 745 19.57 -5.81 32.46
CA LEU A 745 20.29 -6.44 31.36
C LEU A 745 21.69 -5.86 31.22
N TRP A 746 21.82 -4.53 31.13
CA TRP A 746 23.11 -3.86 30.95
C TRP A 746 24.07 -4.10 32.13
N ARG A 747 23.57 -4.08 33.38
CA ARG A 747 24.38 -4.41 34.56
C ARG A 747 24.82 -5.88 34.57
N ALA A 748 23.91 -6.81 34.32
CA ALA A 748 24.23 -8.24 34.26
C ALA A 748 25.23 -8.56 33.14
N ALA A 749 25.10 -7.93 31.98
CA ALA A 749 26.03 -8.06 30.85
C ALA A 749 27.42 -7.49 31.19
N ARG A 750 27.52 -6.27 31.76
CA ARG A 750 28.81 -5.71 32.19
C ARG A 750 29.48 -6.53 33.31
N LYS A 751 28.70 -7.14 34.21
CA LYS A 751 29.17 -8.11 35.22
C LYS A 751 29.41 -9.53 34.67
N LYS A 752 29.30 -9.75 33.34
CA LYS A 752 29.45 -11.05 32.63
C LYS A 752 28.54 -12.18 33.15
N GLN A 753 27.42 -11.83 33.79
CA GLN A 753 26.45 -12.77 34.38
C GLN A 753 25.45 -13.28 33.32
N TRP A 754 25.95 -13.98 32.30
CA TRP A 754 25.18 -14.42 31.13
C TRP A 754 23.88 -15.16 31.45
N GLY A 755 23.87 -15.99 32.50
CA GLY A 755 22.68 -16.69 32.96
C GLY A 755 21.53 -15.75 33.38
N ILE A 756 21.84 -14.57 33.95
CA ILE A 756 20.86 -13.54 34.30
C ILE A 756 20.57 -12.63 33.10
N ALA A 757 21.59 -12.33 32.28
CA ALA A 757 21.47 -11.46 31.12
C ALA A 757 20.57 -12.05 30.02
N ALA A 758 20.66 -13.33 29.70
CA ALA A 758 19.88 -13.92 28.60
C ALA A 758 18.35 -13.96 28.89
N PRO A 759 17.86 -14.40 30.07
CA PRO A 759 16.45 -14.24 30.46
C PRO A 759 16.03 -12.78 30.57
N ALA A 760 16.92 -11.88 31.01
CA ALA A 760 16.62 -10.45 31.02
C ALA A 760 16.34 -9.93 29.60
N LEU A 761 17.14 -10.31 28.59
CA LEU A 761 16.93 -9.95 27.19
C LEU A 761 15.64 -10.57 26.63
N ALA A 762 15.37 -11.85 26.88
CA ALA A 762 14.11 -12.48 26.47
C ALA A 762 12.87 -11.79 27.08
N SER A 763 12.95 -11.40 28.37
CA SER A 763 11.89 -10.61 29.01
C SER A 763 11.79 -9.16 28.52
N MET A 764 12.85 -8.61 27.95
CA MET A 764 12.86 -7.27 27.33
C MET A 764 12.25 -7.29 25.92
N LEU A 765 12.39 -8.40 25.19
CA LEU A 765 11.76 -8.61 23.89
C LEU A 765 10.26 -8.98 23.99
N THR A 766 9.79 -9.41 25.17
CA THR A 766 8.40 -9.83 25.40
C THR A 766 7.33 -8.84 24.93
N PRO A 767 7.42 -7.52 25.23
CA PRO A 767 6.44 -6.53 24.75
C PRO A 767 6.33 -6.44 23.22
N PHE A 768 7.41 -6.69 22.50
CA PHE A 768 7.43 -6.60 21.04
C PHE A 768 6.63 -7.72 20.38
N LEU A 769 6.54 -8.91 21.00
CA LEU A 769 5.66 -9.99 20.52
C LEU A 769 4.21 -9.52 20.43
N THR A 770 3.71 -8.85 21.48
CA THR A 770 2.31 -8.46 21.59
C THR A 770 1.97 -7.26 20.71
N ILE A 771 2.94 -6.34 20.53
CA ILE A 771 2.81 -5.23 19.57
C ILE A 771 2.76 -5.79 18.13
N VAL A 772 3.72 -6.61 17.73
CA VAL A 772 3.77 -7.15 16.35
C VAL A 772 2.57 -8.06 16.07
N ALA A 773 2.12 -8.84 17.06
CA ALA A 773 0.94 -9.69 16.93
C ALA A 773 -0.38 -8.92 16.71
N SER A 774 -0.50 -7.64 17.10
CA SER A 774 -1.72 -6.85 16.81
C SER A 774 -1.88 -6.56 15.33
N GLY A 775 -0.78 -6.48 14.58
CA GLY A 775 -0.77 -6.35 13.12
C GLY A 775 -0.54 -7.67 12.37
N LEU A 776 -0.74 -8.83 13.01
CA LEU A 776 -0.49 -10.14 12.38
C LEU A 776 -1.53 -10.46 11.30
N LEU A 777 -2.79 -10.04 11.49
CA LEU A 777 -3.89 -10.27 10.57
C LEU A 777 -4.37 -8.95 9.95
N SER A 778 -4.85 -9.03 8.72
CA SER A 778 -5.38 -7.91 7.93
C SER A 778 -6.60 -8.36 7.13
N THR A 779 -7.57 -7.49 6.93
CA THR A 779 -8.72 -7.76 6.06
C THR A 779 -8.40 -7.41 4.60
N ARG A 780 -8.84 -8.27 3.68
CA ARG A 780 -8.87 -8.01 2.23
C ARG A 780 -10.22 -8.47 1.67
N PRO A 781 -10.77 -7.87 0.61
CA PRO A 781 -11.96 -8.39 -0.05
C PRO A 781 -11.71 -9.83 -0.51
N SER A 782 -12.70 -10.71 -0.36
CA SER A 782 -12.59 -12.07 -0.88
C SER A 782 -12.82 -12.07 -2.40
N MET A 783 -11.99 -12.85 -3.09
CA MET A 783 -12.08 -13.10 -4.52
C MET A 783 -12.45 -14.56 -4.71
N THR A 784 -13.63 -14.83 -5.26
CA THR A 784 -14.04 -16.19 -5.64
C THR A 784 -13.65 -16.42 -7.09
N SER A 785 -12.81 -17.42 -7.35
CA SER A 785 -12.49 -17.87 -8.71
C SER A 785 -13.35 -19.08 -9.06
N THR A 786 -14.33 -18.92 -9.94
CA THR A 786 -15.14 -20.00 -10.51
C THR A 786 -14.79 -20.23 -11.98
N THR A 787 -14.65 -21.49 -12.40
CA THR A 787 -14.51 -21.82 -13.82
C THR A 787 -15.88 -21.76 -14.50
N ALA A 788 -16.00 -20.96 -15.56
CA ALA A 788 -17.18 -20.91 -16.41
C ALA A 788 -16.84 -21.37 -17.84
N MET A 789 -17.84 -21.83 -18.57
CA MET A 789 -17.72 -22.21 -19.98
C MET A 789 -18.20 -21.06 -20.86
N PHE A 790 -17.48 -20.82 -21.94
CA PHE A 790 -17.77 -19.75 -22.89
C PHE A 790 -17.82 -20.32 -24.31
N GLN A 791 -18.79 -19.88 -25.11
CA GLN A 791 -18.96 -20.29 -26.50
C GLN A 791 -18.40 -19.22 -27.43
N ARG A 792 -17.73 -19.65 -28.50
CA ARG A 792 -17.35 -18.77 -29.61
C ARG A 792 -18.58 -18.39 -30.42
N VAL A 793 -18.73 -17.11 -30.75
CA VAL A 793 -19.90 -16.60 -31.50
C VAL A 793 -19.57 -16.11 -32.91
N ASP A 794 -18.32 -16.23 -33.35
CA ASP A 794 -17.84 -15.61 -34.58
C ASP A 794 -16.98 -16.51 -35.49
N SER A 795 -17.04 -16.22 -36.79
CA SER A 795 -16.18 -16.71 -37.87
C SER A 795 -15.29 -15.56 -38.37
N PHE A 796 -14.13 -15.88 -38.93
CA PHE A 796 -13.26 -14.91 -39.62
C PHE A 796 -13.25 -15.23 -41.11
N ASN A 797 -13.79 -14.32 -41.94
CA ASN A 797 -13.85 -14.52 -43.38
C ASN A 797 -13.29 -13.30 -44.12
N VAL A 798 -12.23 -13.52 -44.92
CA VAL A 798 -11.59 -12.45 -45.70
C VAL A 798 -12.54 -11.88 -46.77
N ALA A 799 -13.45 -12.70 -47.30
CA ALA A 799 -14.46 -12.25 -48.27
C ALA A 799 -15.57 -11.40 -47.63
N ALA A 800 -15.70 -11.40 -46.30
CA ALA A 800 -16.65 -10.58 -45.56
C ALA A 800 -16.06 -9.23 -45.10
N ILE A 801 -14.77 -8.96 -45.35
CA ILE A 801 -14.14 -7.67 -44.97
C ILE A 801 -14.71 -6.56 -45.86
N ASN A 802 -15.53 -5.68 -45.28
CA ASN A 802 -15.81 -4.40 -45.91
C ASN A 802 -14.55 -3.52 -45.83
N GLN A 803 -13.87 -3.39 -46.96
CA GLN A 803 -12.56 -2.74 -47.07
C GLN A 803 -12.56 -1.27 -46.60
N SER A 804 -13.63 -0.50 -46.86
CA SER A 804 -13.74 0.90 -46.41
C SER A 804 -13.85 1.01 -44.88
N ASN A 805 -14.59 0.08 -44.25
CA ASN A 805 -14.70 0.00 -42.80
C ASN A 805 -13.38 -0.45 -42.18
N GLY A 806 -12.74 -1.48 -42.74
CA GLY A 806 -11.41 -1.95 -42.30
C GLY A 806 -10.36 -0.83 -42.33
N LEU A 807 -10.30 -0.07 -43.42
CA LEU A 807 -9.43 1.10 -43.58
C LEU A 807 -9.73 2.17 -42.50
N SER A 808 -11.01 2.49 -42.29
CA SER A 808 -11.43 3.44 -41.25
C SER A 808 -10.99 3.02 -39.84
N PHE A 809 -11.21 1.75 -39.45
CA PHE A 809 -10.79 1.24 -38.14
C PHE A 809 -9.26 1.18 -37.99
N ALA A 810 -8.52 0.87 -39.06
CA ALA A 810 -7.06 0.95 -39.08
C ALA A 810 -6.56 2.39 -38.86
N ASN A 811 -7.16 3.38 -39.55
CA ASN A 811 -6.82 4.79 -39.39
C ASN A 811 -7.18 5.33 -37.99
N LEU A 812 -8.29 4.90 -37.39
CA LEU A 812 -8.65 5.21 -36.01
C LEU A 812 -7.63 4.65 -34.99
N ALA A 813 -7.30 3.36 -35.07
CA ALA A 813 -6.38 2.73 -34.11
C ALA A 813 -4.92 3.19 -34.28
N LEU A 814 -4.49 3.54 -35.50
CA LEU A 814 -3.07 3.74 -35.83
C LEU A 814 -2.68 5.17 -36.16
N ALA A 815 -3.50 5.97 -36.86
CA ALA A 815 -3.22 7.40 -37.08
C ALA A 815 -3.74 8.24 -35.90
N SER A 816 -4.95 7.95 -35.41
CA SER A 816 -5.55 8.73 -34.31
C SER A 816 -5.05 8.33 -32.92
N ASN A 817 -4.29 7.22 -32.81
CA ASN A 817 -3.74 6.70 -31.55
C ASN A 817 -4.81 6.42 -30.48
N LEU A 818 -5.97 5.90 -30.91
CA LEU A 818 -7.01 5.41 -30.03
C LEU A 818 -6.62 4.06 -29.39
N SER A 819 -7.38 3.62 -28.40
CA SER A 819 -7.29 2.26 -27.87
C SER A 819 -7.61 1.22 -28.94
N ASP A 820 -7.01 0.03 -28.82
CA ASP A 820 -7.35 -1.10 -29.69
C ASP A 820 -8.82 -1.47 -29.44
N PRO A 821 -9.63 -1.72 -30.48
CA PRO A 821 -11.04 -2.06 -30.31
C PRO A 821 -11.20 -3.42 -29.60
N LEU A 822 -12.39 -3.64 -29.03
CA LEU A 822 -12.74 -4.89 -28.34
C LEU A 822 -12.31 -6.13 -29.14
N TRP A 823 -11.84 -7.15 -28.41
CA TRP A 823 -11.31 -8.41 -28.96
C TRP A 823 -10.05 -8.27 -29.84
N THR A 824 -9.38 -7.11 -29.83
CA THR A 824 -8.12 -6.86 -30.57
C THR A 824 -7.03 -6.37 -29.61
N TYR A 825 -5.77 -6.75 -29.86
CA TYR A 825 -4.61 -6.26 -29.11
C TYR A 825 -3.38 -6.22 -30.02
N LYS A 826 -2.92 -5.02 -30.38
CA LYS A 826 -1.80 -4.75 -31.30
C LYS A 826 -1.96 -5.43 -32.66
N ASP A 827 -1.34 -6.59 -32.86
CA ASP A 827 -1.34 -7.41 -34.08
C ASP A 827 -2.18 -8.69 -33.96
N LEU A 828 -2.86 -8.89 -32.83
CA LEU A 828 -3.61 -10.10 -32.50
C LEU A 828 -5.12 -9.82 -32.43
N VAL A 829 -5.89 -10.70 -33.06
CA VAL A 829 -7.36 -10.68 -33.07
C VAL A 829 -7.89 -11.93 -32.37
N MET A 830 -8.65 -11.76 -31.30
CA MET A 830 -9.24 -12.85 -30.50
C MET A 830 -10.69 -13.08 -30.92
N PRO A 831 -11.21 -14.32 -30.85
CA PRO A 831 -12.61 -14.63 -31.15
C PRO A 831 -13.55 -14.01 -30.10
N GLN A 832 -14.74 -13.61 -30.53
CA GLN A 832 -15.80 -13.13 -29.64
C GLN A 832 -16.41 -14.29 -28.84
N LEU A 833 -16.63 -14.08 -27.54
CA LEU A 833 -17.12 -15.11 -26.62
C LEU A 833 -18.38 -14.66 -25.87
N THR A 834 -19.30 -15.60 -25.63
CA THR A 834 -20.45 -15.45 -24.73
C THR A 834 -20.44 -16.53 -23.64
N GLY A 835 -21.04 -16.25 -22.48
CA GLY A 835 -21.12 -17.21 -21.37
C GLY A 835 -22.19 -18.27 -21.60
N ILE A 836 -21.84 -19.53 -21.33
CA ILE A 836 -22.78 -20.66 -21.30
C ILE A 836 -23.27 -20.83 -19.86
N ASP A 837 -24.57 -21.11 -19.70
CA ASP A 837 -25.28 -21.37 -18.43
C ASP A 837 -25.26 -20.24 -17.37
N GLY A 838 -26.42 -19.60 -17.17
CA GLY A 838 -26.79 -18.93 -15.92
C GLY A 838 -25.98 -17.68 -15.50
N PHE A 839 -24.96 -17.28 -16.27
CA PHE A 839 -24.14 -16.10 -16.00
C PHE A 839 -24.88 -14.80 -16.37
N ASP A 840 -25.87 -14.44 -15.57
CA ASP A 840 -26.66 -13.22 -15.75
C ASP A 840 -25.77 -11.98 -15.62
N SER A 841 -25.64 -11.24 -16.72
CA SER A 841 -24.83 -10.02 -16.82
C SER A 841 -25.50 -8.79 -16.19
N THR A 842 -26.73 -8.92 -15.68
CA THR A 842 -27.53 -7.82 -15.14
C THR A 842 -27.34 -7.55 -13.64
N GLU A 843 -26.51 -8.33 -12.92
CA GLU A 843 -26.08 -8.01 -11.55
C GLU A 843 -25.19 -6.75 -11.50
N LYS A 844 -25.84 -5.58 -11.53
CA LYS A 844 -25.22 -4.25 -11.46
C LYS A 844 -24.41 -4.08 -10.17
N GLY A 845 -23.08 -4.00 -10.28
CA GLY A 845 -22.26 -3.39 -9.23
C GLY A 845 -20.77 -3.68 -9.23
N LEU A 846 -20.32 -4.86 -9.69
CA LEU A 846 -18.91 -5.24 -9.62
C LEU A 846 -18.43 -5.93 -10.90
N ALA A 847 -17.40 -5.35 -11.53
CA ALA A 847 -16.68 -5.97 -12.64
C ALA A 847 -16.03 -7.28 -12.19
N ARG A 848 -16.18 -8.33 -12.99
CA ARG A 848 -15.59 -9.65 -12.75
C ARG A 848 -14.45 -9.84 -13.76
N ARG A 849 -13.31 -10.37 -13.33
CA ARG A 849 -12.17 -10.64 -14.23
C ARG A 849 -12.26 -12.07 -14.77
N VAL A 850 -12.20 -12.27 -16.08
CA VAL A 850 -12.18 -13.60 -16.72
C VAL A 850 -10.82 -13.83 -17.34
N LYS A 851 -10.06 -14.81 -16.84
CA LYS A 851 -8.79 -15.22 -17.45
C LYS A 851 -8.96 -16.49 -18.28
N PHE A 852 -8.50 -16.44 -19.52
CA PHE A 852 -8.30 -17.62 -20.37
C PHE A 852 -6.82 -17.96 -20.39
N ASP A 853 -6.48 -19.22 -20.11
CA ASP A 853 -5.11 -19.68 -20.16
C ASP A 853 -4.66 -20.00 -21.59
N ALA A 854 -5.55 -20.49 -22.46
CA ALA A 854 -5.27 -20.70 -23.88
C ALA A 854 -6.50 -20.38 -24.75
N LEU A 855 -6.41 -19.28 -25.51
CA LEU A 855 -7.39 -18.83 -26.49
C LEU A 855 -6.68 -18.72 -27.86
N PRO A 856 -7.27 -19.20 -28.97
CA PRO A 856 -6.67 -19.03 -30.30
C PRO A 856 -6.88 -17.60 -30.78
N ALA A 857 -5.80 -16.84 -30.92
CA ALA A 857 -5.79 -15.53 -31.55
C ALA A 857 -5.20 -15.62 -32.96
N ILE A 858 -5.67 -14.78 -33.88
CA ILE A 858 -5.20 -14.75 -35.27
C ILE A 858 -4.33 -13.51 -35.48
N ARG A 859 -3.20 -13.70 -36.17
CA ARG A 859 -2.27 -12.65 -36.59
C ARG A 859 -2.21 -12.63 -38.11
N GLY A 860 -2.38 -11.46 -38.71
CA GLY A 860 -2.09 -11.25 -40.13
C GLY A 860 -0.62 -10.94 -40.32
N ASN A 861 0.13 -11.81 -40.98
CA ASN A 861 1.59 -11.69 -41.12
C ASN A 861 1.97 -11.36 -42.58
N PHE A 862 3.15 -10.76 -42.77
CA PHE A 862 3.64 -10.25 -44.05
C PHE A 862 5.14 -10.50 -44.12
N ASN A 863 5.54 -11.67 -44.63
CA ASN A 863 6.95 -12.06 -44.65
C ASN A 863 7.66 -11.35 -45.82
N CYS A 864 8.45 -10.33 -45.52
CA CYS A 864 9.16 -9.53 -46.51
C CYS A 864 10.63 -9.93 -46.66
N THR A 865 11.09 -10.12 -47.90
CA THR A 865 12.50 -10.30 -48.25
C THR A 865 13.03 -9.07 -48.98
N VAL A 866 14.34 -8.84 -48.91
CA VAL A 866 15.02 -7.75 -49.62
C VAL A 866 15.30 -8.16 -51.05
N THR A 867 15.05 -7.28 -52.03
CA THR A 867 15.49 -7.49 -53.42
C THR A 867 16.23 -6.27 -53.96
N PHE A 868 17.29 -6.51 -54.74
CA PHE A 868 18.11 -5.49 -55.37
C PHE A 868 17.75 -5.34 -56.86
N ALA A 869 16.52 -4.90 -57.14
CA ALA A 869 16.02 -4.33 -58.41
C ALA A 869 16.18 -5.09 -59.75
N THR A 870 16.95 -6.17 -59.83
CA THR A 870 17.24 -6.90 -61.09
C THR A 870 17.13 -8.43 -60.98
N GLU A 871 17.08 -8.98 -59.77
CA GLU A 871 16.96 -10.42 -59.52
C GLU A 871 15.61 -10.75 -58.86
N ALA A 872 14.56 -10.82 -59.68
CA ALA A 872 13.38 -11.60 -59.37
C ALA A 872 13.69 -13.09 -59.61
N ASP A 873 13.11 -13.99 -58.81
CA ASP A 873 13.33 -15.43 -58.97
C ASP A 873 12.90 -15.88 -60.39
N PRO A 874 13.81 -16.47 -61.20
CA PRO A 874 13.48 -16.92 -62.54
C PRO A 874 12.40 -18.02 -62.57
N ASP A 875 12.26 -18.80 -61.49
CA ASP A 875 11.19 -19.79 -61.36
C ASP A 875 9.82 -19.15 -61.07
N CYS A 876 9.78 -17.87 -60.68
CA CYS A 876 8.56 -17.07 -60.54
C CYS A 876 8.16 -16.31 -61.82
N GLY A 877 8.81 -16.58 -62.95
CA GLY A 877 8.45 -16.03 -64.27
C GLY A 877 8.89 -14.57 -64.53
N GLY A 878 9.56 -13.93 -63.57
CA GLY A 878 9.91 -12.51 -63.58
C GLY A 878 11.09 -12.10 -64.49
N ARG A 879 11.01 -12.35 -65.80
CA ARG A 879 11.92 -11.71 -66.79
C ARG A 879 11.31 -10.45 -67.41
N GLY A 880 10.94 -9.50 -66.55
CA GLY A 880 10.42 -8.18 -66.93
C GLY A 880 11.13 -7.07 -66.14
N PHE A 881 11.30 -5.90 -66.75
CA PHE A 881 11.96 -4.76 -66.10
C PHE A 881 11.06 -4.14 -65.01
N ILE A 882 11.25 -4.55 -63.75
CA ILE A 882 10.92 -3.71 -62.58
C ILE A 882 12.03 -2.64 -62.41
N GLY A 883 12.36 -1.96 -63.52
CA GLY A 883 13.30 -0.86 -63.55
C GLY A 883 12.59 0.43 -63.19
N THR A 884 13.24 1.26 -62.37
CA THR A 884 12.82 2.62 -61.99
C THR A 884 12.99 3.61 -63.15
N ASN A 885 12.50 3.25 -64.35
CA ASN A 885 12.54 4.04 -65.57
C ASN A 885 11.47 5.15 -65.57
N TYR A 886 11.43 5.94 -64.49
CA TYR A 886 10.58 7.11 -64.37
C TYR A 886 10.87 8.08 -65.52
N LYS A 887 9.83 8.41 -66.29
CA LYS A 887 9.95 9.24 -67.48
C LYS A 887 9.54 10.67 -67.13
N LYS A 888 10.45 11.64 -67.30
CA LYS A 888 10.13 13.04 -67.04
C LYS A 888 9.12 13.56 -68.07
N VAL A 889 7.98 14.02 -67.58
CA VAL A 889 6.87 14.61 -68.37
C VAL A 889 6.58 15.99 -67.78
N GLY A 890 7.02 17.05 -68.48
CA GLY A 890 7.02 18.40 -67.91
C GLY A 890 7.88 18.46 -66.65
N ASP A 891 7.33 18.99 -65.56
CA ASP A 891 7.96 19.05 -64.22
C ASP A 891 7.48 17.92 -63.29
N SER A 892 7.08 16.78 -63.87
CA SER A 892 6.58 15.61 -63.15
C SER A 892 7.19 14.30 -63.67
N PHE A 893 7.00 13.20 -62.94
CA PHE A 893 7.36 11.85 -63.40
C PHE A 893 6.16 10.97 -63.64
N GLU A 894 6.12 10.36 -64.81
CA GLU A 894 5.23 9.27 -65.15
C GLU A 894 6.00 7.95 -64.97
N ASN A 895 5.50 7.03 -64.13
CA ASN A 895 6.03 5.67 -64.07
C ASN A 895 5.43 4.87 -65.25
N PRO A 896 6.22 4.36 -66.21
CA PRO A 896 5.68 3.64 -67.37
C PRO A 896 4.94 2.33 -67.02
N ASN A 897 4.96 1.90 -65.76
CA ASN A 897 4.25 0.73 -65.26
C ASN A 897 3.00 1.06 -64.41
N THR A 898 2.73 2.33 -64.08
CA THR A 898 1.55 2.77 -63.29
C THR A 898 1.19 4.22 -63.63
N ASP A 899 -0.08 4.55 -63.85
CA ASP A 899 -0.57 5.90 -64.22
C ASP A 899 -0.38 7.02 -63.14
N GLY A 900 0.45 6.77 -62.12
CA GLY A 900 0.83 7.73 -61.10
C GLY A 900 1.81 8.78 -61.62
N ILE A 901 1.44 10.05 -61.45
CA ILE A 901 2.24 11.23 -61.75
C ILE A 901 2.85 11.73 -60.43
N PHE A 902 4.17 11.65 -60.28
CA PHE A 902 4.90 12.12 -59.10
C PHE A 902 5.33 13.60 -59.26
N LEU A 903 5.09 14.44 -58.25
CA LEU A 903 5.22 15.89 -58.32
C LEU A 903 6.34 16.46 -57.42
N GLY A 904 7.59 16.29 -57.84
CA GLY A 904 8.73 17.09 -57.35
C GLY A 904 9.84 16.31 -56.63
N ASN A 905 10.53 17.01 -55.73
CA ASN A 905 11.61 16.49 -54.89
C ASN A 905 11.05 16.11 -53.50
N GLY A 906 11.24 14.86 -53.07
CA GLY A 906 10.77 14.39 -51.77
C GLY A 906 10.89 12.87 -51.61
N TYR A 907 10.37 12.36 -50.49
CA TYR A 907 10.20 10.93 -50.28
C TYR A 907 9.00 10.39 -51.05
N PHE A 908 9.03 9.10 -51.39
CA PHE A 908 7.86 8.40 -51.92
C PHE A 908 7.80 6.97 -51.38
N GLY A 909 6.57 6.46 -51.21
CA GLY A 909 6.32 5.07 -50.84
C GLY A 909 5.19 4.49 -51.67
N THR A 910 5.37 3.28 -52.20
CA THR A 910 4.37 2.58 -53.01
C THR A 910 4.33 1.08 -52.72
N MET A 911 3.14 0.50 -52.88
CA MET A 911 2.88 -0.94 -52.79
C MET A 911 2.20 -1.37 -54.09
N ILE A 912 2.62 -2.48 -54.69
CA ILE A 912 2.13 -2.94 -55.99
C ILE A 912 1.83 -4.44 -55.94
N SER A 913 0.62 -4.83 -56.35
CA SER A 913 0.28 -6.23 -56.58
C SER A 913 1.00 -6.76 -57.83
N LEU A 914 1.93 -7.70 -57.63
CA LEU A 914 2.70 -8.31 -58.74
C LEU A 914 1.83 -9.14 -59.68
N GLN A 915 0.63 -9.53 -59.24
CA GLN A 915 -0.36 -10.25 -60.06
C GLN A 915 -1.18 -9.33 -60.97
N SER A 916 -1.34 -8.05 -60.62
CA SER A 916 -2.00 -7.06 -61.48
C SER A 916 -1.12 -6.59 -62.65
N LEU A 917 0.19 -6.84 -62.61
CA LEU A 917 1.13 -6.61 -63.72
C LEU A 917 1.07 -7.72 -64.81
N SER A 918 -0.06 -8.39 -64.96
CA SER A 918 -0.26 -9.53 -65.88
C SER A 918 -0.22 -9.15 -67.38
N SER A 919 -0.27 -7.86 -67.69
CA SER A 919 0.05 -7.31 -69.03
C SER A 919 1.55 -7.37 -69.37
N ILE A 920 2.42 -7.54 -68.37
CA ILE A 920 3.90 -7.55 -68.49
C ILE A 920 4.47 -8.93 -68.11
N ILE A 921 3.88 -9.63 -67.13
CA ILE A 921 4.37 -10.92 -66.61
C ILE A 921 3.49 -12.06 -67.14
N SER A 922 4.06 -12.93 -67.97
CA SER A 922 3.32 -13.93 -68.75
C SER A 922 3.00 -15.26 -68.03
N TYR A 923 3.58 -15.50 -66.85
CA TYR A 923 3.26 -16.67 -66.02
C TYR A 923 3.63 -16.43 -64.55
N TYR A 924 2.64 -16.34 -63.67
CA TYR A 924 2.82 -16.14 -62.22
C TYR A 924 2.43 -17.43 -61.46
N LYS A 925 3.33 -18.00 -60.64
CA LYS A 925 3.02 -19.18 -59.81
C LYS A 925 2.41 -18.76 -58.45
N PRO A 926 1.40 -19.47 -57.92
CA PRO A 926 0.80 -19.17 -56.61
C PRO A 926 1.76 -19.19 -55.40
N GLU A 927 2.88 -19.89 -55.52
CA GLU A 927 3.90 -20.05 -54.47
C GLU A 927 4.83 -18.83 -54.36
N CYS A 928 4.76 -17.89 -55.30
CA CYS A 928 5.60 -16.70 -55.35
C CYS A 928 5.05 -15.53 -54.51
N PRO A 929 5.90 -14.61 -54.03
CA PRO A 929 5.46 -13.45 -53.24
C PRO A 929 4.67 -12.44 -54.07
N SER A 930 3.48 -12.08 -53.61
CA SER A 930 2.47 -11.37 -54.39
C SER A 930 2.53 -9.84 -54.31
N VAL A 931 3.37 -9.28 -53.43
CA VAL A 931 3.46 -7.83 -53.22
C VAL A 931 4.89 -7.34 -53.39
N LEU A 932 5.08 -6.32 -54.24
CA LEU A 932 6.26 -5.47 -54.25
C LEU A 932 6.01 -4.24 -53.38
N VAL A 933 6.96 -3.88 -52.54
CA VAL A 933 6.94 -2.65 -51.74
C VAL A 933 8.20 -1.87 -52.04
N SER A 934 8.06 -0.62 -52.47
CA SER A 934 9.17 0.26 -52.86
C SER A 934 9.09 1.57 -52.08
N PHE A 935 10.22 1.97 -51.50
CA PHE A 935 10.35 3.24 -50.78
C PHE A 935 11.61 3.97 -51.25
N GLY A 936 11.56 5.28 -51.40
CA GLY A 936 12.68 6.05 -51.95
C GLY A 936 12.60 7.55 -51.73
N HIS A 937 13.53 8.26 -52.36
CA HIS A 937 13.67 9.72 -52.29
C HIS A 937 14.12 10.28 -53.64
N THR A 938 13.63 11.47 -54.01
CA THR A 938 13.99 12.23 -55.21
C THR A 938 14.72 13.53 -54.88
N THR A 939 15.87 13.77 -55.52
CA THR A 939 16.54 15.08 -55.56
C THR A 939 16.69 15.55 -57.01
N ASP A 940 16.48 16.85 -57.24
CA ASP A 940 16.53 17.51 -58.56
C ASP A 940 15.91 16.70 -59.71
N TYR A 941 14.75 16.11 -59.47
CA TYR A 941 14.06 15.22 -60.40
C TYR A 941 14.88 13.96 -60.79
N VAL A 942 15.59 13.36 -59.83
CA VAL A 942 16.33 12.08 -59.97
C VAL A 942 16.07 11.21 -58.73
N VAL A 943 16.01 9.89 -58.91
CA VAL A 943 15.67 8.92 -57.86
C VAL A 943 16.96 8.30 -57.28
N ASP A 944 17.31 8.67 -56.05
CA ASP A 944 18.65 8.39 -55.50
C ASP A 944 18.72 7.22 -54.51
N GLN A 945 17.72 7.06 -53.64
CA GLN A 945 17.80 6.21 -52.44
C GLN A 945 16.67 5.16 -52.34
N VAL A 946 16.47 4.38 -53.40
CA VAL A 946 15.41 3.36 -53.45
C VAL A 946 15.79 2.06 -52.74
N SER A 947 14.83 1.56 -51.97
CA SER A 947 14.85 0.29 -51.26
C SER A 947 13.60 -0.52 -51.60
N ASN A 948 13.80 -1.76 -52.06
CA ASN A 948 12.73 -2.65 -52.54
C ASN A 948 12.61 -3.90 -51.67
N LEU A 949 11.38 -4.22 -51.28
CA LEU A 949 10.99 -5.43 -50.57
C LEU A 949 9.99 -6.23 -51.39
N VAL A 950 10.04 -7.54 -51.27
CA VAL A 950 9.14 -8.50 -51.91
C VAL A 950 8.50 -9.35 -50.81
N CYS A 951 7.17 -9.32 -50.70
CA CYS A 951 6.46 -9.73 -49.49
C CYS A 951 5.33 -10.73 -49.77
N SER A 952 5.20 -11.72 -48.88
CA SER A 952 4.14 -12.73 -48.89
C SER A 952 3.20 -12.57 -47.68
N PRO A 953 1.94 -12.14 -47.86
CA PRO A 953 0.96 -12.07 -46.78
C PRO A 953 0.38 -13.46 -46.46
N TYR A 954 0.19 -13.77 -45.18
CA TYR A 954 -0.50 -14.99 -44.71
C TYR A 954 -1.08 -14.83 -43.29
N ALA A 955 -2.13 -15.55 -42.95
CA ALA A 955 -2.71 -15.56 -41.60
C ALA A 955 -2.20 -16.75 -40.77
N GLU A 956 -1.89 -16.51 -39.49
CA GLU A 956 -1.47 -17.54 -38.52
C GLU A 956 -2.33 -17.52 -37.24
N GLU A 957 -2.66 -18.70 -36.74
CA GLU A 957 -3.30 -18.94 -35.44
C GLU A 957 -2.22 -19.18 -34.37
N VAL A 958 -2.35 -18.50 -33.24
CA VAL A 958 -1.39 -18.47 -32.14
C VAL A 958 -2.16 -18.52 -30.82
N LEU A 959 -1.76 -19.40 -29.90
CA LEU A 959 -2.40 -19.49 -28.58
C LEU A 959 -1.91 -18.37 -27.66
N VAL A 960 -2.86 -17.64 -27.07
CA VAL A 960 -2.61 -16.59 -26.08
C VAL A 960 -3.27 -16.93 -24.74
N SER A 961 -2.67 -16.46 -23.64
CA SER A 961 -3.42 -16.23 -22.41
C SER A 961 -3.89 -14.77 -22.42
N ALA A 962 -5.19 -14.55 -22.20
CA ALA A 962 -5.82 -13.24 -22.22
C ALA A 962 -6.71 -13.06 -20.98
N SER A 963 -6.72 -11.87 -20.40
CA SER A 963 -7.54 -11.52 -19.24
C SER A 963 -8.50 -10.39 -19.60
N PHE A 964 -9.79 -10.59 -19.33
CA PHE A 964 -10.87 -9.66 -19.66
C PHE A 964 -11.64 -9.22 -18.41
N THR A 965 -12.38 -8.12 -18.51
CA THR A 965 -13.32 -7.60 -17.50
C THR A 965 -14.74 -7.66 -18.05
N ILE A 966 -15.63 -8.38 -17.38
CA ILE A 966 -17.05 -8.51 -17.77
C ILE A 966 -17.93 -7.65 -16.83
N PRO A 967 -19.03 -7.05 -17.34
CA PRO A 967 -19.74 -7.38 -18.59
C PRO A 967 -19.20 -6.74 -19.89
N GLU A 968 -18.28 -5.77 -19.82
CA GLU A 968 -17.88 -4.95 -20.99
C GLU A 968 -16.88 -5.65 -21.94
N TRP A 969 -16.32 -6.80 -21.56
CA TRP A 969 -15.38 -7.65 -22.33
C TRP A 969 -14.06 -6.97 -22.71
N GLU A 970 -13.65 -5.96 -21.95
CA GLU A 970 -12.39 -5.24 -22.15
C GLU A 970 -11.18 -5.94 -21.53
N LEU A 971 -9.99 -5.70 -22.07
CA LEU A 971 -8.74 -6.30 -21.57
C LEU A 971 -8.33 -5.74 -20.20
N ASP A 972 -7.94 -6.64 -19.28
CA ASP A 972 -7.56 -6.33 -17.90
C ASP A 972 -6.18 -5.62 -17.81
N ALA A 973 -6.15 -4.36 -18.23
CA ALA A 973 -4.96 -3.51 -18.29
C ALA A 973 -4.56 -2.96 -16.91
N ASP A 974 -4.24 -3.86 -15.97
CA ASP A 974 -3.89 -3.52 -14.59
C ASP A 974 -2.56 -2.73 -14.54
N ARG A 975 -2.66 -1.39 -14.43
CA ARG A 975 -1.59 -0.41 -14.75
C ARG A 975 -0.38 -0.40 -13.78
N SER A 976 -0.17 -1.40 -12.94
CA SER A 976 1.06 -1.52 -12.16
C SER A 976 2.26 -1.83 -13.10
N PRO A 977 3.43 -1.16 -12.93
CA PRO A 977 4.66 -1.52 -13.66
C PRO A 977 5.23 -2.91 -13.28
N SER A 978 4.54 -3.66 -12.42
CA SER A 978 4.86 -5.04 -12.04
C SER A 978 3.87 -6.09 -12.57
N SER A 979 2.83 -5.69 -13.31
CA SER A 979 1.85 -6.61 -13.89
C SER A 979 2.43 -7.32 -15.12
N PRO A 980 2.04 -8.57 -15.41
CA PRO A 980 2.19 -9.10 -16.77
C PRO A 980 1.28 -8.33 -17.75
N PRO A 981 1.60 -8.27 -19.06
CA PRO A 981 0.73 -7.65 -20.04
C PRO A 981 -0.61 -8.42 -20.18
N PRO A 982 -1.71 -7.74 -20.58
CA PRO A 982 -3.07 -8.31 -20.54
C PRO A 982 -3.29 -9.48 -21.50
N VAL A 983 -2.46 -9.57 -22.55
CA VAL A 983 -2.39 -10.70 -23.49
C VAL A 983 -0.93 -11.16 -23.58
N ILE A 984 -0.71 -12.47 -23.45
CA ILE A 984 0.61 -13.12 -23.52
C ILE A 984 0.56 -14.24 -24.56
N VAL A 985 1.40 -14.19 -25.59
CA VAL A 985 1.63 -15.31 -26.52
C VAL A 985 2.37 -16.44 -25.80
N HIS A 986 1.93 -17.69 -25.97
CA HIS A 986 2.60 -18.83 -25.35
C HIS A 986 4.00 -19.07 -25.95
N PRO A 987 5.06 -19.16 -25.13
CA PRO A 987 6.43 -19.35 -25.63
C PRO A 987 6.72 -20.75 -26.23
N GLY A 988 5.68 -21.57 -26.41
CA GLY A 988 5.75 -22.88 -27.07
C GLY A 988 4.63 -23.12 -28.09
N SER A 989 3.80 -22.13 -28.43
CA SER A 989 2.81 -22.28 -29.50
C SER A 989 3.49 -22.15 -30.87
N ALA A 990 3.59 -23.25 -31.61
CA ALA A 990 3.97 -23.20 -33.02
C ALA A 990 2.89 -22.44 -33.81
N PRO A 991 3.23 -21.39 -34.58
CA PRO A 991 2.25 -20.65 -35.37
C PRO A 991 1.69 -21.55 -36.46
N LYS A 992 0.36 -21.67 -36.51
CA LYS A 992 -0.35 -22.53 -37.45
C LYS A 992 -0.97 -21.67 -38.53
N VAL A 993 -0.47 -21.75 -39.77
CA VAL A 993 -1.05 -21.04 -40.92
C VAL A 993 -2.53 -21.45 -41.08
N VAL A 994 -3.41 -20.48 -41.36
CA VAL A 994 -4.86 -20.66 -41.45
C VAL A 994 -5.33 -20.49 -42.90
N PRO A 995 -5.45 -21.57 -43.70
CA PRO A 995 -5.68 -21.45 -45.15
C PRO A 995 -7.07 -20.90 -45.53
N SER A 996 -8.04 -20.96 -44.62
CA SER A 996 -9.36 -20.35 -44.81
C SER A 996 -9.33 -18.82 -44.78
N ILE A 997 -8.29 -18.21 -44.20
CA ILE A 997 -8.12 -16.76 -44.11
C ILE A 997 -7.13 -16.33 -45.20
N ASN A 998 -7.58 -16.39 -46.45
CA ASN A 998 -6.78 -16.14 -47.65
C ASN A 998 -6.54 -14.64 -47.92
N ILE A 999 -5.68 -14.02 -47.11
CA ILE A 999 -5.22 -12.63 -47.31
C ILE A 999 -4.17 -12.48 -48.42
N SER A 1000 -3.87 -13.56 -49.17
CA SER A 1000 -2.99 -13.53 -50.34
C SER A 1000 -3.74 -13.57 -51.69
N SER A 1001 -5.07 -13.38 -51.68
CA SER A 1001 -5.87 -13.36 -52.90
C SER A 1001 -5.54 -12.13 -53.79
N PRO A 1002 -5.59 -12.28 -55.13
CA PRO A 1002 -5.22 -11.19 -56.04
C PRO A 1002 -6.09 -9.93 -55.85
N GLU A 1003 -7.40 -10.14 -55.64
CA GLU A 1003 -8.41 -9.10 -55.49
C GLU A 1003 -8.21 -8.30 -54.21
N PHE A 1004 -7.97 -8.98 -53.08
CA PHE A 1004 -7.69 -8.33 -51.81
C PHE A 1004 -6.40 -7.51 -51.87
N ILE A 1005 -5.31 -8.10 -52.38
CA ILE A 1005 -4.02 -7.40 -52.47
C ILE A 1005 -4.09 -6.19 -53.41
N HIS A 1006 -4.72 -6.34 -54.59
CA HIS A 1006 -4.84 -5.22 -55.52
C HIS A 1006 -5.58 -4.05 -54.87
N SER A 1007 -6.73 -4.31 -54.24
CA SER A 1007 -7.52 -3.28 -53.56
C SER A 1007 -6.76 -2.66 -52.37
N PHE A 1008 -6.06 -3.48 -51.58
CA PHE A 1008 -5.23 -3.04 -50.45
C PHE A 1008 -4.03 -2.18 -50.88
N SER A 1009 -3.41 -2.50 -52.03
CA SER A 1009 -2.30 -1.70 -52.59
C SER A 1009 -2.73 -0.31 -53.06
N MET A 1010 -4.03 -0.12 -53.37
CA MET A 1010 -4.64 1.14 -53.80
C MET A 1010 -5.24 1.96 -52.63
N MET A 1011 -5.04 1.55 -51.37
CA MET A 1011 -5.56 2.28 -50.21
C MET A 1011 -4.70 3.48 -49.82
N VAL A 1012 -5.34 4.62 -49.58
CA VAL A 1012 -4.72 5.79 -48.93
C VAL A 1012 -4.97 5.70 -47.43
N PHE A 1013 -3.91 5.62 -46.64
CA PHE A 1013 -4.00 5.58 -45.17
C PHE A 1013 -3.77 6.98 -44.58
N ALA A 1014 -4.44 7.27 -43.46
CA ALA A 1014 -4.47 8.61 -42.86
C ALA A 1014 -3.08 9.11 -42.43
N ASN A 1015 -2.76 10.35 -42.80
CA ASN A 1015 -1.60 11.07 -42.28
C ASN A 1015 -2.05 11.99 -41.11
N PRO A 1016 -1.65 11.73 -39.86
CA PRO A 1016 -1.98 12.56 -38.70
C PRO A 1016 -1.10 13.81 -38.55
N ALA A 1017 0.04 13.90 -39.25
CA ALA A 1017 0.96 15.05 -39.17
C ALA A 1017 0.60 16.19 -40.14
N GLY A 1018 -0.20 15.91 -41.17
CA GLY A 1018 -0.51 16.84 -42.26
C GLY A 1018 0.54 16.83 -43.38
N LEU A 1019 0.32 17.62 -44.42
CA LEU A 1019 1.22 17.74 -45.57
C LEU A 1019 2.56 18.40 -45.22
N ASP A 1020 3.56 17.59 -44.89
CA ASP A 1020 4.90 17.83 -45.44
C ASP A 1020 4.81 17.61 -46.95
N THR A 1021 4.90 18.68 -47.75
CA THR A 1021 4.76 18.64 -49.22
C THR A 1021 5.91 17.93 -49.95
N SER A 1022 6.77 17.24 -49.20
CA SER A 1022 7.90 16.44 -49.66
C SER A 1022 7.68 14.93 -49.42
N PHE A 1023 6.42 14.48 -49.33
CA PHE A 1023 6.10 13.05 -49.25
C PHE A 1023 4.82 12.68 -50.01
N GLU A 1024 4.95 11.91 -51.10
CA GLU A 1024 3.83 11.30 -51.80
C GLU A 1024 3.63 9.86 -51.33
N SER A 1025 2.50 9.58 -50.67
CA SER A 1025 2.23 8.31 -49.98
C SER A 1025 1.18 7.44 -50.66
N GLY A 1026 1.59 6.30 -51.22
CA GLY A 1026 0.69 5.21 -51.60
C GLY A 1026 0.75 4.04 -50.60
N GLY A 1027 -0.40 3.45 -50.27
CA GLY A 1027 -0.46 2.31 -49.35
C GLY A 1027 -0.09 2.67 -47.90
N LEU A 1028 0.37 1.66 -47.15
CA LEU A 1028 0.50 1.70 -45.68
C LEU A 1028 1.52 2.70 -45.10
N PHE A 1029 2.24 3.46 -45.93
CA PHE A 1029 3.35 4.29 -45.46
C PHE A 1029 2.94 5.50 -44.61
N GLY A 1030 1.73 6.05 -44.79
CA GLY A 1030 1.21 7.10 -43.90
C GLY A 1030 1.22 6.67 -42.43
N LEU A 1031 0.80 5.42 -42.16
CA LEU A 1031 0.86 4.83 -40.82
C LEU A 1031 2.27 4.35 -40.42
N ALA A 1032 3.06 3.86 -41.39
CA ALA A 1032 4.41 3.37 -41.09
C ALA A 1032 5.39 4.50 -40.72
N VAL A 1033 5.15 5.73 -41.18
CA VAL A 1033 5.93 6.93 -40.82
C VAL A 1033 5.34 7.66 -39.61
N TYR A 1034 4.05 8.00 -39.66
CA TYR A 1034 3.43 8.94 -38.71
C TYR A 1034 2.46 8.31 -37.71
N GLY A 1035 2.22 7.00 -37.80
CA GLY A 1035 1.30 6.28 -36.93
C GLY A 1035 1.86 6.01 -35.53
N ARG A 1036 1.04 5.34 -34.72
CA ARG A 1036 1.23 5.03 -33.29
C ARG A 1036 2.56 4.36 -32.89
N ASN A 1037 3.25 3.70 -33.83
CA ASN A 1037 4.62 3.21 -33.68
C ASN A 1037 5.42 3.42 -34.99
N GLY A 1038 5.26 4.60 -35.59
CA GLY A 1038 5.90 5.00 -36.84
C GLY A 1038 7.42 5.13 -36.72
N THR A 1039 8.11 4.89 -37.83
CA THR A 1039 9.56 5.04 -37.97
C THR A 1039 9.85 6.35 -38.73
N PRO A 1040 10.79 7.22 -38.27
CA PRO A 1040 11.13 8.47 -38.94
C PRO A 1040 11.44 8.29 -40.44
N ILE A 1041 10.92 9.19 -41.29
CA ILE A 1041 10.94 9.02 -42.75
C ILE A 1041 12.35 8.84 -43.35
N ALA A 1042 13.34 9.52 -42.78
CA ALA A 1042 14.74 9.42 -43.17
C ALA A 1042 15.42 8.09 -42.76
N GLU A 1043 14.87 7.37 -41.78
CA GLU A 1043 15.37 6.06 -41.32
C GLU A 1043 14.81 4.89 -42.15
N LEU A 1044 14.02 5.17 -43.20
CA LEU A 1044 13.41 4.19 -44.10
C LEU A 1044 14.03 4.18 -45.52
N ALA A 1045 14.64 5.28 -45.95
CA ALA A 1045 15.22 5.43 -47.29
C ALA A 1045 16.66 4.90 -47.38
N GLY A 1046 17.02 4.40 -48.57
CA GLY A 1046 18.39 3.98 -48.89
C GLY A 1046 18.77 2.56 -48.43
N PRO A 1047 19.84 1.99 -49.02
CA PRO A 1047 20.18 0.56 -48.90
C PRO A 1047 20.68 0.14 -47.51
N GLU A 1048 21.18 1.07 -46.70
CA GLU A 1048 21.61 0.79 -45.31
C GLU A 1048 20.41 0.61 -44.36
N ASN A 1049 19.28 1.26 -44.66
CA ASN A 1049 18.08 1.31 -43.82
C ASN A 1049 17.03 0.23 -44.16
N VAL A 1050 17.32 -0.69 -45.09
CA VAL A 1050 16.33 -1.68 -45.57
C VAL A 1050 15.79 -2.58 -44.45
N GLY A 1051 16.58 -2.83 -43.39
CA GLY A 1051 16.11 -3.52 -42.19
C GLY A 1051 14.99 -2.76 -41.47
N ASN A 1052 15.16 -1.44 -41.28
CA ASN A 1052 14.15 -0.57 -40.68
C ASN A 1052 12.88 -0.51 -41.56
N LEU A 1053 13.07 -0.45 -42.89
CA LEU A 1053 11.97 -0.49 -43.86
C LEU A 1053 11.17 -1.79 -43.76
N LYS A 1054 11.84 -2.95 -43.72
CA LYS A 1054 11.19 -4.25 -43.49
C LYS A 1054 10.42 -4.24 -42.17
N ASP A 1055 11.08 -3.90 -41.07
CA ASP A 1055 10.47 -3.96 -39.75
C ASP A 1055 9.32 -2.96 -39.57
N ALA A 1056 9.32 -1.82 -40.28
CA ALA A 1056 8.20 -0.88 -40.33
C ALA A 1056 7.03 -1.41 -41.16
N VAL A 1057 7.32 -1.98 -42.34
CA VAL A 1057 6.32 -2.55 -43.26
C VAL A 1057 5.63 -3.77 -42.64
N GLU A 1058 6.38 -4.73 -42.07
CA GLU A 1058 5.79 -5.92 -41.42
C GLU A 1058 4.95 -5.55 -40.20
N ARG A 1059 5.44 -4.62 -39.35
CA ARG A 1059 4.76 -4.16 -38.13
C ARG A 1059 3.46 -3.42 -38.45
N THR A 1060 3.49 -2.52 -39.44
CA THR A 1060 2.31 -1.75 -39.85
C THR A 1060 1.27 -2.66 -40.51
N PHE A 1061 1.68 -3.56 -41.41
CA PHE A 1061 0.76 -4.54 -42.00
C PHE A 1061 0.10 -5.41 -40.93
N ARG A 1062 0.88 -5.94 -39.98
CA ARG A 1062 0.37 -6.75 -38.85
C ARG A 1062 -0.71 -6.01 -38.05
N ALA A 1063 -0.48 -4.75 -37.70
CA ALA A 1063 -1.44 -3.95 -36.93
C ALA A 1063 -2.67 -3.52 -37.74
N VAL A 1064 -2.51 -3.20 -39.04
CA VAL A 1064 -3.62 -2.88 -39.95
C VAL A 1064 -4.50 -4.11 -40.17
N MET A 1065 -3.89 -5.26 -40.46
CA MET A 1065 -4.61 -6.51 -40.73
C MET A 1065 -5.41 -6.99 -39.51
N ALA A 1066 -4.94 -6.71 -38.29
CA ALA A 1066 -5.71 -6.96 -37.08
C ALA A 1066 -7.05 -6.20 -37.08
N GLN A 1067 -7.09 -4.94 -37.53
CA GLN A 1067 -8.34 -4.16 -37.62
C GLN A 1067 -9.25 -4.65 -38.74
N PHE A 1068 -8.67 -5.05 -39.89
CA PHE A 1068 -9.41 -5.61 -41.02
C PHE A 1068 -10.07 -6.95 -40.65
N LEU A 1069 -9.34 -7.86 -40.01
CA LEU A 1069 -9.87 -9.14 -39.51
C LEU A 1069 -10.87 -8.96 -38.35
N ASN A 1070 -10.72 -7.92 -37.53
CA ASN A 1070 -11.70 -7.58 -36.50
C ASN A 1070 -13.02 -7.06 -37.11
N ASN A 1071 -12.98 -6.44 -38.30
CA ASN A 1071 -14.17 -5.97 -39.02
C ASN A 1071 -14.83 -7.07 -39.86
N GLY A 1072 -14.06 -7.92 -40.55
CA GLY A 1072 -14.53 -9.06 -41.34
C GLY A 1072 -14.94 -10.30 -40.52
N ARG A 1073 -15.67 -10.08 -39.43
CA ARG A 1073 -16.26 -11.15 -38.61
C ARG A 1073 -17.67 -11.48 -39.09
N GLU A 1074 -17.98 -12.77 -39.17
CA GLU A 1074 -19.34 -13.26 -39.40
C GLU A 1074 -19.89 -13.85 -38.09
N SER A 1075 -21.16 -13.62 -37.77
CA SER A 1075 -21.81 -14.24 -36.60
C SER A 1075 -22.17 -15.70 -36.87
N LEU A 1076 -21.78 -16.61 -35.99
CA LEU A 1076 -22.20 -18.02 -36.03
C LEU A 1076 -23.64 -18.15 -35.53
N ASP A 1077 -24.49 -18.91 -36.25
CA ASP A 1077 -25.87 -19.17 -35.80
C ASP A 1077 -25.89 -20.33 -34.78
N LEU A 1078 -25.74 -19.96 -33.51
CA LEU A 1078 -25.79 -20.89 -32.38
C LEU A 1078 -27.13 -21.64 -32.24
N ALA A 1079 -28.21 -21.20 -32.91
CA ALA A 1079 -29.49 -21.89 -32.94
C ALA A 1079 -29.61 -22.91 -34.09
N ALA A 1080 -28.77 -22.80 -35.13
CA ALA A 1080 -28.75 -23.73 -36.26
C ALA A 1080 -28.09 -25.09 -35.95
N GLY A 1081 -27.38 -25.20 -34.82
CA GLY A 1081 -26.75 -26.45 -34.38
C GLY A 1081 -25.35 -26.70 -34.94
N GLU A 1082 -24.62 -25.66 -35.33
CA GLU A 1082 -23.18 -25.76 -35.61
C GLU A 1082 -22.39 -26.02 -34.31
N ASP A 1083 -21.34 -26.86 -34.39
CA ASP A 1083 -20.43 -27.20 -33.27
C ASP A 1083 -19.52 -26.01 -32.90
N ALA A 1084 -20.11 -24.90 -32.43
CA ALA A 1084 -19.38 -23.69 -32.06
C ALA A 1084 -18.45 -23.95 -30.86
N GLN A 1085 -17.15 -23.71 -31.07
CA GLN A 1085 -16.07 -24.06 -30.15
C GLN A 1085 -16.27 -23.46 -28.75
N THR A 1086 -16.05 -24.27 -27.71
CA THR A 1086 -16.16 -23.83 -26.30
C THR A 1086 -14.80 -23.73 -25.62
N PHE A 1087 -14.68 -22.78 -24.69
CA PHE A 1087 -13.47 -22.49 -23.92
C PHE A 1087 -13.80 -22.36 -22.43
N THR A 1088 -12.91 -22.85 -21.56
CA THR A 1088 -13.04 -22.67 -20.10
C THR A 1088 -12.29 -21.40 -19.67
N GLY A 1089 -12.98 -20.48 -19.00
CA GLY A 1089 -12.41 -19.27 -18.43
C GLY A 1089 -12.50 -19.25 -16.90
N ALA A 1090 -11.46 -18.77 -16.22
CA ALA A 1090 -11.43 -18.58 -14.78
C ALA A 1090 -12.01 -17.20 -14.42
N VAL A 1091 -13.25 -17.18 -13.92
CA VAL A 1091 -13.99 -15.98 -13.53
C VAL A 1091 -13.70 -15.65 -12.07
N THR A 1092 -12.97 -14.57 -11.83
CA THR A 1092 -12.69 -14.01 -10.51
C THR A 1092 -13.73 -12.93 -10.18
N THR A 1093 -14.62 -13.23 -9.23
CA THR A 1093 -15.61 -12.29 -8.69
C THR A 1093 -15.11 -11.69 -7.37
N PRO A 1094 -15.03 -10.35 -7.22
CA PRO A 1094 -14.92 -9.73 -5.92
C PRO A 1094 -16.27 -9.85 -5.20
N ASN A 1095 -16.31 -10.43 -4.00
CA ASN A 1095 -17.56 -10.58 -3.26
C ASN A 1095 -17.81 -9.34 -2.38
N ALA A 1096 -18.78 -8.51 -2.76
CA ALA A 1096 -19.26 -7.44 -1.89
C ALA A 1096 -19.83 -8.03 -0.57
N GLY A 1097 -19.45 -7.45 0.57
CA GLY A 1097 -19.87 -7.93 1.90
C GLY A 1097 -19.11 -9.15 2.47
N ARG A 1098 -18.09 -9.67 1.77
CA ARG A 1098 -17.27 -10.80 2.25
C ARG A 1098 -15.79 -10.47 2.23
N SER A 1099 -15.23 -10.19 3.40
CA SER A 1099 -13.79 -9.99 3.59
C SER A 1099 -13.12 -11.27 4.09
N ARG A 1100 -11.87 -11.52 3.70
CA ARG A 1100 -11.05 -12.61 4.27
C ARG A 1100 -9.89 -12.08 5.09
N LEU A 1101 -9.54 -12.82 6.15
CA LEU A 1101 -8.38 -12.56 6.98
C LEU A 1101 -7.10 -13.10 6.32
N TYR A 1102 -6.19 -12.19 5.97
CA TYR A 1102 -4.86 -12.49 5.47
C TYR A 1102 -3.80 -12.25 6.54
N GLN A 1103 -2.90 -13.22 6.71
CA GLN A 1103 -1.75 -13.08 7.61
C GLN A 1103 -0.66 -12.21 6.96
N SER A 1104 -0.20 -11.17 7.66
CA SER A 1104 0.82 -10.25 7.15
C SER A 1104 2.21 -10.89 7.16
N ALA A 1105 2.85 -10.95 5.99
CA ALA A 1105 4.22 -11.47 5.84
C ALA A 1105 5.23 -10.71 6.71
N ILE A 1106 5.13 -9.37 6.75
CA ILE A 1106 6.03 -8.50 7.53
C ILE A 1106 5.92 -8.80 9.03
N SER A 1107 4.69 -8.76 9.57
CA SER A 1107 4.46 -9.07 10.99
C SER A 1107 4.88 -10.50 11.35
N THR A 1108 4.66 -11.46 10.44
CA THR A 1108 5.07 -12.86 10.64
C THR A 1108 6.58 -12.99 10.76
N ARG A 1109 7.35 -12.48 9.80
CA ARG A 1109 8.82 -12.59 9.78
C ARG A 1109 9.48 -11.85 10.96
N ILE A 1110 8.92 -10.72 11.40
CA ILE A 1110 9.38 -10.02 12.61
C ILE A 1110 9.10 -10.88 13.87
N LEU A 1111 7.91 -11.47 13.97
CA LEU A 1111 7.49 -12.28 15.12
C LEU A 1111 8.31 -13.57 15.24
N GLU A 1112 8.60 -14.24 14.13
CA GLU A 1112 9.51 -15.38 14.05
C GLU A 1112 10.94 -15.02 14.48
N GLY A 1113 11.46 -13.88 14.00
CA GLY A 1113 12.79 -13.39 14.40
C GLY A 1113 12.89 -13.12 15.90
N LEU A 1114 11.86 -12.50 16.50
CA LEU A 1114 11.77 -12.29 17.95
C LEU A 1114 11.74 -13.62 18.72
N LEU A 1115 10.92 -14.58 18.29
CA LEU A 1115 10.82 -15.91 18.90
C LEU A 1115 12.12 -16.71 18.79
N ALA A 1116 12.84 -16.61 17.65
CA ALA A 1116 14.14 -17.24 17.46
C ALA A 1116 15.22 -16.67 18.39
N VAL A 1117 15.30 -15.34 18.54
CA VAL A 1117 16.22 -14.70 19.50
C VAL A 1117 15.88 -15.08 20.95
N MET A 1118 14.60 -15.16 21.29
CA MET A 1118 14.15 -15.67 22.60
C MET A 1118 14.55 -17.13 22.83
N PHE A 1119 14.41 -17.99 21.82
CA PHE A 1119 14.81 -19.40 21.89
C PHE A 1119 16.31 -19.55 22.17
N VAL A 1120 17.16 -18.80 21.48
CA VAL A 1120 18.61 -18.76 21.75
C VAL A 1120 18.89 -18.29 23.18
N CYS A 1121 18.16 -17.28 23.67
CA CYS A 1121 18.31 -16.78 25.05
C CYS A 1121 17.88 -17.81 26.11
N VAL A 1122 16.77 -18.52 25.89
CA VAL A 1122 16.29 -19.59 26.78
C VAL A 1122 17.25 -20.78 26.76
N MET A 1123 17.82 -21.15 25.60
CA MET A 1123 18.84 -22.20 25.50
C MET A 1123 20.15 -21.83 26.21
N LEU A 1124 20.67 -20.63 26.01
CA LEU A 1124 21.88 -20.14 26.69
C LEU A 1124 21.66 -20.09 28.22
N SER A 1125 20.46 -19.72 28.66
CA SER A 1125 20.07 -19.80 30.06
C SER A 1125 19.96 -21.26 30.56
N TYR A 1126 19.37 -22.17 29.80
CA TYR A 1126 19.27 -23.59 30.16
C TYR A 1126 20.65 -24.23 30.38
N MET A 1127 21.60 -23.96 29.48
CA MET A 1127 22.98 -24.45 29.58
C MET A 1127 23.69 -23.88 30.82
N THR A 1128 23.61 -22.57 31.04
CA THR A 1128 24.29 -21.91 32.18
C THR A 1128 23.62 -22.19 33.54
N HIS A 1129 22.30 -22.44 33.57
CA HIS A 1129 21.53 -22.63 34.81
C HIS A 1129 21.47 -24.08 35.33
N ARG A 1130 22.25 -25.00 34.75
CA ARG A 1130 22.38 -26.38 35.24
C ARG A 1130 22.77 -26.45 36.73
N HIS A 1131 23.49 -25.42 37.23
CA HIS A 1131 23.93 -25.28 38.63
C HIS A 1131 22.97 -24.54 39.58
N LEU A 1132 21.96 -23.81 39.09
CA LEU A 1132 20.97 -23.15 39.98
C LEU A 1132 19.92 -24.13 40.56
N ARG A 1133 20.04 -25.42 40.24
CA ARG A 1133 19.12 -26.48 40.62
C ARG A 1133 19.44 -26.95 42.05
N ARG A 1134 18.53 -26.63 43.00
CA ARG A 1134 18.54 -27.05 44.44
C ARG A 1134 19.52 -26.24 45.33
N LEU A 1135 19.39 -24.91 45.35
CA LEU A 1135 20.24 -24.04 46.19
C LEU A 1135 19.69 -23.78 47.61
N LEU A 1136 18.36 -23.63 47.77
CA LEU A 1136 17.75 -23.18 49.03
C LEU A 1136 16.79 -24.23 49.64
N PRO A 1137 16.70 -24.35 50.97
CA PRO A 1137 15.74 -25.26 51.63
C PRO A 1137 14.31 -24.68 51.76
N LYS A 1138 14.13 -23.39 51.46
CA LYS A 1138 12.90 -22.60 51.70
C LYS A 1138 12.82 -21.40 50.74
N ASN A 1139 11.62 -20.86 50.52
CA ASN A 1139 11.37 -19.68 49.66
C ASN A 1139 11.98 -18.41 50.28
N PRO A 1140 12.95 -17.72 49.62
CA PRO A 1140 13.60 -16.53 50.17
C PRO A 1140 12.74 -15.26 50.13
N CYS A 1141 11.56 -15.26 49.50
CA CYS A 1141 10.71 -14.07 49.36
C CYS A 1141 10.00 -13.67 50.67
N SER A 1142 9.88 -14.59 51.64
CA SER A 1142 9.31 -14.27 52.95
C SER A 1142 10.39 -13.79 53.93
N ILE A 1143 10.06 -12.77 54.74
CA ILE A 1143 10.99 -12.12 55.67
C ILE A 1143 11.60 -13.15 56.62
N GLY A 1144 10.77 -14.04 57.20
CA GLY A 1144 11.20 -15.08 58.14
C GLY A 1144 12.13 -16.12 57.52
N ALA A 1145 11.96 -16.46 56.23
CA ALA A 1145 12.83 -17.42 55.56
C ALA A 1145 14.20 -16.82 55.21
N ALA A 1146 14.25 -15.56 54.78
CA ALA A 1146 15.52 -14.84 54.57
C ALA A 1146 16.22 -14.51 55.90
N ALA A 1147 15.46 -14.08 56.93
CA ALA A 1147 15.99 -13.80 58.26
C ALA A 1147 16.57 -15.04 58.93
N SER A 1148 15.90 -16.20 58.83
CA SER A 1148 16.44 -17.48 59.29
C SER A 1148 17.54 -18.06 58.39
N LEU A 1149 18.10 -17.32 57.44
CA LEU A 1149 19.41 -17.62 56.83
C LEU A 1149 20.53 -16.70 57.37
N LEU A 1150 20.18 -15.66 58.13
CA LEU A 1150 21.09 -14.69 58.77
C LEU A 1150 21.12 -14.85 60.30
N ALA A 1151 20.10 -15.49 60.90
CA ALA A 1151 20.10 -15.84 62.32
C ALA A 1151 21.29 -16.75 62.66
N GLY A 1152 22.04 -16.40 63.70
CA GLY A 1152 23.30 -17.04 64.10
C GLY A 1152 24.56 -16.39 63.52
N SER A 1153 24.44 -15.45 62.57
CA SER A 1153 25.58 -14.89 61.83
C SER A 1153 26.38 -13.81 62.58
N ASP A 1154 27.71 -13.88 62.50
CA ASP A 1154 28.64 -12.83 62.98
C ASP A 1154 28.49 -11.53 62.18
N LEU A 1155 28.04 -11.58 60.92
CA LEU A 1155 27.65 -10.40 60.12
C LEU A 1155 26.72 -9.47 60.90
N LEU A 1156 25.71 -10.01 61.58
CA LEU A 1156 24.73 -9.20 62.31
C LEU A 1156 25.33 -8.50 63.52
N ARG A 1157 26.37 -9.08 64.14
CA ARG A 1157 27.08 -8.48 65.28
C ARG A 1157 27.97 -7.31 64.85
N ARG A 1158 28.56 -7.36 63.64
CA ARG A 1158 29.46 -6.32 63.13
C ARG A 1158 28.76 -5.15 62.41
N ILE A 1159 27.43 -5.16 62.26
CA ILE A 1159 26.68 -4.03 61.68
C ILE A 1159 26.48 -2.93 62.75
N PRO A 1160 26.95 -1.68 62.52
CA PRO A 1160 26.86 -0.60 63.51
C PRO A 1160 25.42 -0.14 63.79
N HIS A 1161 25.21 0.52 64.93
CA HIS A 1161 23.93 1.14 65.28
C HIS A 1161 23.59 2.26 64.26
N GLY A 1162 22.31 2.41 63.90
CA GLY A 1162 21.85 3.39 62.91
C GLY A 1162 21.91 2.91 61.45
N ALA A 1163 22.56 1.78 61.17
CA ALA A 1163 22.61 1.18 59.83
C ALA A 1163 21.23 0.80 59.28
N GLU A 1164 20.22 0.65 60.14
CA GLU A 1164 18.81 0.43 59.79
C GLU A 1164 18.11 1.68 59.23
N TRP A 1165 18.68 2.88 59.40
CA TRP A 1165 18.18 4.14 58.82
C TRP A 1165 18.98 4.62 57.61
N MET A 1166 20.22 4.13 57.44
CA MET A 1166 21.08 4.47 56.30
C MET A 1166 20.41 4.21 54.94
N THR A 1167 20.72 5.06 53.98
CA THR A 1167 20.42 4.84 52.56
C THR A 1167 21.22 3.66 52.01
N LYS A 1168 20.89 3.25 50.77
CA LYS A 1168 21.63 2.17 50.10
C LYS A 1168 23.09 2.54 49.80
N GLN A 1169 23.41 3.82 49.58
CA GLN A 1169 24.78 4.23 49.26
C GLN A 1169 25.66 4.19 50.50
N GLU A 1170 25.24 4.86 51.58
CA GLU A 1170 25.95 4.83 52.87
C GLU A 1170 26.13 3.40 53.40
N ARG A 1171 25.10 2.54 53.31
CA ARG A 1171 25.21 1.13 53.74
C ARG A 1171 26.21 0.33 52.89
N ASN A 1172 26.37 0.66 51.61
CA ASN A 1172 27.34 -0.01 50.73
C ASN A 1172 28.80 0.40 51.03
N GLU A 1173 29.03 1.53 51.71
CA GLU A 1173 30.37 2.05 52.03
C GLU A 1173 30.91 1.52 53.37
N LEU A 1174 30.05 0.95 54.23
CA LEU A 1174 30.44 0.27 55.48
C LEU A 1174 31.49 -0.82 55.22
N GLU A 1175 32.56 -0.84 56.03
CA GLU A 1175 33.71 -1.75 55.87
C GLU A 1175 33.31 -3.22 55.69
N VAL A 1176 32.34 -3.68 56.49
CA VAL A 1176 31.84 -5.08 56.47
C VAL A 1176 31.25 -5.46 55.10
N PHE A 1177 30.59 -4.54 54.39
CA PHE A 1177 30.09 -4.78 53.04
C PHE A 1177 31.13 -4.43 51.96
N ARG A 1178 32.01 -3.45 52.21
CA ARG A 1178 33.03 -3.02 51.24
C ARG A 1178 34.17 -4.02 51.07
N GLU A 1179 34.63 -4.64 52.15
CA GLU A 1179 35.79 -5.55 52.18
C GLU A 1179 35.42 -7.01 52.53
N GLY A 1180 34.19 -7.27 52.97
CA GLY A 1180 33.72 -8.62 53.28
C GLY A 1180 33.48 -9.48 52.03
N LEU A 1181 33.91 -10.74 52.10
CA LEU A 1181 33.60 -11.79 51.14
C LEU A 1181 32.54 -12.72 51.73
N PHE A 1182 31.39 -12.82 51.08
CA PHE A 1182 30.20 -13.50 51.61
C PHE A 1182 30.06 -14.92 51.04
N GLY A 1183 29.52 -15.82 51.85
CA GLY A 1183 29.23 -17.20 51.47
C GLY A 1183 27.97 -17.74 52.12
N MET A 1184 27.43 -18.83 51.58
CA MET A 1184 26.33 -19.58 52.17
C MET A 1184 26.72 -21.05 52.36
N GLY A 1185 26.71 -21.53 53.59
CA GLY A 1185 27.24 -22.84 53.94
C GLY A 1185 27.04 -23.20 55.41
N TRP A 1186 27.87 -24.13 55.90
CA TRP A 1186 27.98 -24.45 57.33
C TRP A 1186 29.10 -23.63 57.96
N TRP A 1187 28.83 -23.07 59.13
CA TRP A 1187 29.75 -22.23 59.89
C TRP A 1187 29.87 -22.79 61.31
N GLY A 1188 31.09 -22.82 61.85
CA GLY A 1188 31.31 -23.19 63.25
C GLY A 1188 31.04 -22.01 64.18
N VAL A 1189 30.52 -22.28 65.37
CA VAL A 1189 30.44 -21.27 66.44
C VAL A 1189 31.85 -20.82 66.83
N LYS A 1190 32.09 -19.50 66.79
CA LYS A 1190 33.25 -18.89 67.46
C LYS A 1190 32.83 -18.44 68.86
N GLU A 1191 33.56 -18.91 69.87
CA GLU A 1191 33.44 -18.40 71.22
C GLU A 1191 34.02 -16.97 71.32
N PRO A 1192 33.51 -16.13 72.24
CA PRO A 1192 34.08 -14.79 72.44
C PRO A 1192 35.51 -14.88 73.00
N PRO A 1193 36.43 -13.99 72.61
CA PRO A 1193 37.79 -13.99 73.12
C PRO A 1193 37.81 -13.61 74.61
N GLY A 1194 37.92 -14.60 75.49
CA GLY A 1194 37.90 -14.38 76.94
C GLY A 1194 37.99 -15.61 77.85
N GLN A 1195 37.71 -16.82 77.36
CA GLN A 1195 37.90 -18.07 78.12
C GLN A 1195 38.81 -19.03 77.37
N GLY A 1196 40.05 -19.16 77.85
CA GLY A 1196 40.97 -20.21 77.40
C GLY A 1196 40.76 -21.48 78.23
N GLY A 1197 40.58 -22.61 77.55
CA GLY A 1197 40.56 -23.94 78.17
C GLY A 1197 41.20 -24.96 77.24
N ASP A 1198 42.34 -25.51 77.63
CA ASP A 1198 42.97 -26.64 76.94
C ASP A 1198 42.15 -27.91 77.14
N GLY A 1199 41.95 -28.73 76.09
CA GLY A 1199 41.41 -30.08 76.29
C GLY A 1199 40.59 -30.68 75.15
N ASN A 1200 41.22 -30.96 74.01
CA ASN A 1200 40.94 -32.12 73.13
C ASN A 1200 39.57 -32.83 73.27
N SER A 1201 38.55 -32.41 72.50
CA SER A 1201 37.32 -33.18 72.29
C SER A 1201 36.79 -33.06 70.85
N ASP A 1202 37.18 -34.00 69.99
CA ASP A 1202 36.71 -34.06 68.58
C ASP A 1202 35.31 -34.69 68.48
N GLN A 1203 34.34 -34.11 69.20
CA GLN A 1203 32.93 -34.51 69.18
C GLN A 1203 32.01 -33.30 69.11
N GLY A 1204 31.33 -33.13 67.99
CA GLY A 1204 30.08 -32.36 67.94
C GLY A 1204 30.18 -30.84 68.00
N ALA A 1205 31.30 -30.22 67.60
CA ALA A 1205 31.42 -28.76 67.51
C ALA A 1205 30.21 -28.14 66.77
N ASP A 1206 29.48 -27.25 67.47
CA ASP A 1206 28.20 -26.71 67.03
C ASP A 1206 28.36 -25.96 65.70
N ARG A 1207 27.55 -26.38 64.71
CA ARG A 1207 27.61 -25.87 63.35
C ARG A 1207 26.22 -25.47 62.87
N TRP A 1208 26.05 -24.17 62.65
CA TRP A 1208 24.82 -23.62 62.07
C TRP A 1208 24.96 -23.49 60.55
N TYR A 1209 23.83 -23.35 59.85
CA TYR A 1209 23.77 -23.29 58.39
C TYR A 1209 23.15 -21.97 57.94
N GLY A 1210 23.85 -21.20 57.10
CA GLY A 1210 23.32 -19.92 56.63
C GLY A 1210 24.37 -19.08 55.90
N ILE A 1211 24.11 -17.77 55.86
CA ILE A 1211 24.90 -16.77 55.16
C ILE A 1211 25.76 -16.01 56.16
N ASP A 1212 27.07 -16.02 55.97
CA ASP A 1212 28.02 -15.22 56.74
C ASP A 1212 29.16 -14.69 55.84
N PHE A 1213 30.10 -13.96 56.44
CA PHE A 1213 31.22 -13.32 55.75
C PHE A 1213 32.59 -13.84 56.25
N GLN A 1214 33.61 -13.60 55.43
CA GLN A 1214 35.03 -13.78 55.73
C GLN A 1214 35.78 -12.54 55.22
N TRP A 1215 36.87 -12.14 55.86
CA TRP A 1215 37.75 -11.12 55.31
C TRP A 1215 38.57 -11.67 54.13
N GLY A 1216 39.03 -10.78 53.25
CA GLY A 1216 40.00 -11.14 52.21
C GLY A 1216 41.33 -11.63 52.79
N GLU A 1217 42.03 -12.50 52.05
CA GLU A 1217 43.19 -13.24 52.55
C GLU A 1217 44.32 -12.32 53.08
N GLY A 1218 44.50 -11.13 52.52
CA GLY A 1218 45.47 -10.14 53.00
C GLY A 1218 45.13 -9.38 54.30
N ARG A 1219 43.97 -9.64 54.93
CA ARG A 1219 43.57 -9.05 56.23
C ARG A 1219 43.30 -10.10 57.31
N ALA A 1220 43.25 -11.38 56.95
CA ALA A 1220 43.03 -12.49 57.88
C ALA A 1220 44.21 -12.70 58.86
N ASP A 1221 45.43 -12.35 58.44
CA ASP A 1221 46.65 -12.44 59.25
C ASP A 1221 46.89 -11.21 60.16
N ALA A 1222 45.93 -10.28 60.20
CA ALA A 1222 45.93 -9.10 61.10
C ALA A 1222 44.76 -9.12 62.11
N GLU A 1223 43.96 -10.19 62.13
CA GLU A 1223 42.86 -10.42 63.08
C GLU A 1223 43.08 -11.73 63.89
N LYS A 1224 44.34 -12.19 63.95
CA LYS A 1224 44.89 -13.30 64.75
C LYS A 1224 46.00 -12.76 65.65
#